data_AF-A0A093YJR0-F1
#
_entry.id   AF-A0A093YJR0-F1
#
_cell.length_a   1.000
_cell.length_b   1.000
_cell.length_c   1.000
_cell.angle_alpha   90.00
_cell.angle_beta   90.00
_cell.angle_gamma   90.00
#
_symmetry.space_group_name_H-M   'P 1'
#
loop_
_entity.id
_entity.type
_entity.pdbx_description
1 polymer ?
#
loop_
_entity_poly.entity_id
_entity_poly.type
_entity_poly.pdbx_seq_one_letter_code
_entity_poly.pdbx_strand_id
1 'polypeptide(L)'
;MASKESYAIKVGERILVTGANSFVGSNVVDVLLSLGYIVRGTVRSEKPWLEELFESRYGAGKFELAIVPKLDDNEALAVALIGVSGVVHVASDMSFGTDPSKVIRPVVAATESILKASSEVSSVKRVVLTSSSAAATILEEGQGSRVVNQDTWNDAAIKAAWDENTPADNKGLMVYAASKTEGERAAFNWVKKNKPGFVFNSVVPDYTARLPAALLEGNETIMNLIVAQYFIDAKDLARLHAIALLDPSVQQERLLGLAVPYTWKELVDTLRELRPSSEKLVKNVQAAREGYVNLLPIKRSEELLRSFFGQSSWTNLRDSLNAGITSSLVKMTETEKIVGRDTTGTTAVSATSEDHHGYTKEITPRDILISAAIVLTQLVQMIPYGSGINAGLEIGRRLGATPAESTWIVASYPLTQGAFVLIGGRLGAVYGHKNTVVVAGVLWVIFHLVSGFMKSVITLSLMRGLSGIGGALIVPNAIALLTITFPPGKMRNISVGFFGATAPIGATLGSLLSGLFVQLLPWKWLFFFLAILGAATFTLFALVVAGEAEPFDKGGSIDYVGSYFGVGGLVLFNFVWNQAPVVGWKEPYEYALLIIATLHLVAFAIWESKFTKKPILPLDIWSVPSFGIMILSSFSAFMSVGIVIWYISIWNLEVRHYTLLSNAAAFATLGVCGVAAAIISAKVIRYAPAEHIMAVGALASGVALILIATMPEQQVYWAQVFPALIFAAFGPDFLFTAAQIIASNTAKRHQQGVAGSLIGTLLSYGLSTGLGFAGTVEAYTNNQGNNVVQGYRNALYLGVGLAGISMVLAMLFIRIPKDQRDGWDGGEVDHVPSTTPNDV
;
A
#
# COMPACT_ATOMS: atom_id res chain seq x y z
N MET A 1 30.29 25.13 33.03
CA MET A 1 30.28 24.83 31.59
C MET A 1 31.72 24.64 31.17
N ALA A 2 32.02 23.51 30.52
CA ALA A 2 33.34 23.29 29.93
C ALA A 2 33.63 24.36 28.86
N SER A 3 34.87 24.86 28.79
CA SER A 3 35.27 25.76 27.70
C SER A 3 35.13 25.01 26.38
N LYS A 4 34.54 25.62 25.34
CA LYS A 4 34.43 24.99 24.01
C LYS A 4 35.80 24.60 23.41
N GLU A 5 36.89 25.21 23.90
CA GLU A 5 38.26 24.87 23.54
C GLU A 5 38.73 23.51 24.11
N SER A 6 38.00 22.95 25.08
CA SER A 6 38.29 21.67 25.72
C SER A 6 37.55 20.47 25.11
N TYR A 7 36.72 20.67 24.08
CA TYR A 7 35.98 19.56 23.47
C TYR A 7 36.91 18.62 22.68
N ALA A 8 36.65 17.32 22.76
CA ALA A 8 37.43 16.30 22.04
C ALA A 8 37.30 16.41 20.51
N ILE A 9 36.21 17.03 20.03
CA ILE A 9 35.98 17.36 18.62
C ILE A 9 35.88 18.88 18.52
N LYS A 10 36.68 19.49 17.64
CA LYS A 10 36.71 20.96 17.49
C LYS A 10 35.37 21.45 16.94
N VAL A 11 34.87 22.56 17.48
CA VAL A 11 33.64 23.20 17.00
C VAL A 11 33.78 23.55 15.52
N GLY A 12 32.73 23.33 14.73
CA GLY A 12 32.73 23.49 13.28
C GLY A 12 33.16 22.25 12.50
N GLU A 13 33.74 21.23 13.15
CA GLU A 13 33.93 19.93 12.51
C GLU A 13 32.58 19.22 12.27
N ARG A 14 32.56 18.26 11.34
CA ARG A 14 31.35 17.55 10.92
C ARG A 14 31.08 16.33 11.80
N ILE A 15 29.83 16.15 12.21
CA ILE A 15 29.36 14.99 12.98
C ILE A 15 28.32 14.24 12.16
N LEU A 16 28.44 12.92 12.10
CA LEU A 16 27.45 12.04 11.49
C LEU A 16 26.42 11.62 12.54
N VAL A 17 25.13 11.82 12.27
CA VAL A 17 24.04 11.30 13.10
C VAL A 17 23.21 10.35 12.24
N THR A 18 23.24 9.05 12.57
CA THR A 18 22.41 8.08 11.82
C THR A 18 20.96 8.16 12.25
N GLY A 19 20.02 8.01 11.31
CA GLY A 19 18.58 8.08 11.63
C GLY A 19 18.13 9.48 12.06
N ALA A 20 18.62 10.52 11.37
CA ALA A 20 18.42 11.93 11.73
C ALA A 20 16.94 12.39 11.70
N ASN A 21 16.08 11.67 11.00
CA ASN A 21 14.62 11.91 10.97
C ASN A 21 13.85 11.17 12.07
N SER A 22 14.54 10.40 12.93
CA SER A 22 13.92 9.77 14.11
C SER A 22 13.74 10.77 15.24
N PHE A 23 12.88 10.48 16.22
CA PHE A 23 12.63 11.37 17.35
C PHE A 23 13.87 11.67 18.19
N VAL A 24 14.69 10.64 18.49
CA VAL A 24 15.96 10.83 19.20
C VAL A 24 16.97 11.50 18.28
N GLY A 25 17.10 11.01 17.04
CA GLY A 25 18.04 11.53 16.06
C GLY A 25 17.87 13.03 15.81
N SER A 26 16.64 13.51 15.60
CA SER A 26 16.39 14.93 15.34
C SER A 26 16.74 15.83 16.54
N ASN A 27 16.52 15.37 17.77
CA ASN A 27 16.92 16.11 18.97
C ASN A 27 18.46 16.12 19.13
N VAL A 28 19.14 15.02 18.80
CA VAL A 28 20.61 14.96 18.77
C VAL A 28 21.17 15.93 17.74
N VAL A 29 20.59 15.98 16.53
CA VAL A 29 20.97 16.94 15.49
C VAL A 29 20.79 18.37 16.01
N ASP A 30 19.62 18.70 16.58
CA ASP A 30 19.31 20.03 17.12
C ASP A 30 20.35 20.49 18.17
N VAL A 31 20.69 19.62 19.13
CA VAL A 31 21.68 19.92 20.16
C VAL A 31 23.07 20.12 19.56
N LEU A 32 23.52 19.25 18.65
CA LEU A 32 24.84 19.36 18.03
C LEU A 32 24.98 20.63 17.16
N LEU A 33 23.94 20.98 16.40
CA LEU A 33 23.89 22.23 15.64
C LEU A 33 23.93 23.44 16.57
N SER A 34 23.19 23.41 17.69
CA SER A 34 23.20 24.50 18.69
C SER A 34 24.56 24.72 19.35
N LEU A 35 25.41 23.69 19.40
CA LEU A 35 26.77 23.78 19.91
C LEU A 35 27.76 24.36 18.90
N GLY A 36 27.38 24.43 17.62
CA GLY A 36 28.17 25.02 16.52
C GLY A 36 28.83 24.00 15.59
N TYR A 37 28.39 22.74 15.59
CA TYR A 37 28.89 21.72 14.67
C TYR A 37 28.15 21.73 13.34
N ILE A 38 28.74 21.11 12.31
CA ILE A 38 28.05 20.78 11.07
C ILE A 38 27.54 19.34 11.22
N VAL A 39 26.27 19.08 10.92
CA VAL A 39 25.69 17.75 11.12
C VAL A 39 25.30 17.14 9.79
N ARG A 40 25.86 15.97 9.50
CA ARG A 40 25.41 15.10 8.42
C ARG A 40 24.43 14.09 8.99
N GLY A 41 23.18 14.18 8.59
CA GLY A 41 22.13 13.24 9.01
C GLY A 41 21.97 12.10 8.02
N THR A 42 21.98 10.84 8.47
CA THR A 42 21.60 9.73 7.57
C THR A 42 20.11 9.48 7.58
N VAL A 43 19.55 9.24 6.39
CA VAL A 43 18.16 8.85 6.15
C VAL A 43 18.10 7.74 5.11
N ARG A 44 17.04 6.93 5.12
CA ARG A 44 16.87 5.82 4.15
C ARG A 44 16.43 6.28 2.77
N SER A 45 15.90 7.49 2.67
CA SER A 45 15.41 8.12 1.44
C SER A 45 15.48 9.64 1.62
N GLU A 46 15.41 10.39 0.53
CA GLU A 46 15.37 11.87 0.58
C GLU A 46 14.26 12.38 1.53
N LYS A 47 14.60 13.45 2.27
CA LYS A 47 13.71 14.16 3.21
C LYS A 47 13.98 15.68 3.15
N PRO A 48 13.54 16.39 2.08
CA PRO A 48 13.85 17.82 1.90
C PRO A 48 13.43 18.70 3.09
N TRP A 49 12.30 18.38 3.73
CA TRP A 49 11.81 19.10 4.91
C TRP A 49 12.79 19.09 6.10
N LEU A 50 13.68 18.09 6.19
CA LEU A 50 14.62 17.97 7.30
C LEU A 50 15.78 18.95 7.15
N GLU A 51 16.24 19.18 5.91
CA GLU A 51 17.21 20.22 5.59
C GLU A 51 16.59 21.60 5.83
N GLU A 52 15.40 21.85 5.31
CA GLU A 52 14.68 23.11 5.53
C GLU A 52 14.48 23.42 7.03
N LEU A 53 14.13 22.41 7.84
CA LEU A 53 13.94 22.56 9.29
C LEU A 53 15.20 23.05 10.01
N PHE A 54 16.36 22.50 9.67
CA PHE A 54 17.61 22.83 10.35
C PHE A 54 18.32 24.03 9.74
N GLU A 55 18.21 24.24 8.42
CA GLU A 55 18.73 25.43 7.76
C GLU A 55 17.97 26.69 8.18
N SER A 56 16.64 26.62 8.32
CA SER A 56 15.85 27.75 8.83
C SER A 56 16.20 28.14 10.26
N ARG A 57 16.64 27.17 11.09
CA ARG A 57 16.98 27.40 12.50
C ARG A 57 18.45 27.80 12.73
N TYR A 58 19.38 27.23 11.97
CA TYR A 58 20.82 27.35 12.22
C TYR A 58 21.62 27.98 11.06
N GLY A 59 20.98 28.23 9.92
CA GLY A 59 21.58 28.78 8.71
C GLY A 59 21.95 27.72 7.67
N ALA A 60 22.03 28.15 6.42
CA ALA A 60 22.35 27.28 5.27
C ALA A 60 23.71 26.60 5.42
N GLY A 61 23.81 25.34 4.99
CA GLY A 61 25.06 24.56 5.00
C GLY A 61 25.53 24.09 6.38
N LYS A 62 24.70 24.24 7.43
CA LYS A 62 24.98 23.67 8.76
C LYS A 62 24.51 22.23 8.91
N PHE A 63 23.51 21.83 8.13
CA PHE A 63 22.99 20.46 8.11
C PHE A 63 22.99 19.95 6.66
N GLU A 64 23.28 18.67 6.48
CA GLU A 64 23.24 18.00 5.17
C GLU A 64 22.74 16.57 5.33
N LEU A 65 22.08 16.04 4.29
CA LEU A 65 21.62 14.66 4.28
C LEU A 65 22.58 13.72 3.54
N ALA A 66 22.75 12.53 4.11
CA ALA A 66 23.35 11.39 3.43
C ALA A 66 22.34 10.24 3.35
N ILE A 67 22.19 9.66 2.17
CA ILE A 67 21.29 8.52 1.98
C ILE A 67 22.06 7.25 2.33
N VAL A 68 21.58 6.56 3.36
CA VAL A 68 22.06 5.23 3.78
C VAL A 68 20.86 4.30 3.79
N PRO A 69 20.59 3.57 2.68
CA PRO A 69 19.37 2.79 2.51
C PRO A 69 19.20 1.67 3.54
N LYS A 70 20.31 1.03 3.93
CA LYS A 70 20.36 -0.04 4.94
C LYS A 70 21.48 0.23 5.95
N LEU A 71 21.31 -0.24 7.18
CA LEU A 71 22.25 0.04 8.29
C LEU A 71 23.58 -0.70 8.16
N ASP A 72 23.65 -1.74 7.34
CA ASP A 72 24.82 -2.56 7.03
C ASP A 72 25.40 -2.26 5.63
N ASP A 73 24.92 -1.22 4.96
CA ASP A 73 25.44 -0.76 3.67
C ASP A 73 26.80 -0.08 3.85
N ASN A 74 27.87 -0.86 3.77
CA ASN A 74 29.23 -0.40 4.03
C ASN A 74 29.68 0.69 3.03
N GLU A 75 29.22 0.67 1.78
CA GLU A 75 29.58 1.66 0.77
C GLU A 75 28.91 3.02 1.07
N ALA A 76 27.60 3.01 1.32
CA ALA A 76 26.87 4.21 1.68
C ALA A 76 27.37 4.80 3.02
N LEU A 77 27.71 3.94 3.98
CA LEU A 77 28.33 4.36 5.24
C LEU A 77 29.70 4.98 5.03
N ALA A 78 30.56 4.40 4.18
CA ALA A 78 31.87 4.96 3.87
C ALA A 78 31.74 6.37 3.26
N VAL A 79 30.80 6.56 2.33
CA VAL A 79 30.50 7.89 1.75
C VAL A 79 29.99 8.85 2.83
N ALA A 80 29.07 8.40 3.67
CA ALA A 80 28.53 9.22 4.75
C ALA A 80 29.59 9.65 5.76
N LEU A 81 30.65 8.86 5.97
CA LEU A 81 31.74 9.16 6.90
C LEU A 81 32.82 10.10 6.33
N ILE A 82 32.79 10.44 5.04
CA ILE A 82 33.80 11.34 4.43
C ILE A 82 33.82 12.69 5.15
N GLY A 83 34.98 13.04 5.72
CA GLY A 83 35.21 14.32 6.39
C GLY A 83 34.44 14.48 7.69
N VAL A 84 34.07 13.38 8.35
CA VAL A 84 33.42 13.33 9.66
C VAL A 84 34.45 13.15 10.77
N SER A 85 34.27 13.86 11.89
CA SER A 85 35.11 13.77 13.08
C SER A 85 34.48 13.00 14.24
N GLY A 86 33.16 12.82 14.22
CA GLY A 86 32.42 12.10 15.25
C GLY A 86 31.16 11.44 14.72
N VAL A 87 30.76 10.32 15.31
CA VAL A 87 29.59 9.55 14.88
C VAL A 87 28.66 9.33 16.06
N VAL A 88 27.38 9.60 15.88
CA VAL A 88 26.30 9.21 16.79
C VAL A 88 25.38 8.22 16.07
N HIS A 89 25.51 6.94 16.44
CA HIS A 89 24.73 5.86 15.86
C HIS A 89 23.41 5.65 16.62
N VAL A 90 22.37 6.36 16.19
CA VAL A 90 21.01 6.28 16.76
C VAL A 90 20.14 5.23 16.06
N ALA A 91 20.43 4.95 14.78
CA ALA A 91 19.57 4.10 13.97
C ALA A 91 19.66 2.62 14.39
N SER A 92 18.51 1.95 14.49
CA SER A 92 18.37 0.56 14.91
C SER A 92 17.06 0.00 14.37
N ASP A 93 16.92 -1.31 14.35
CA ASP A 93 15.61 -1.95 14.15
C ASP A 93 14.69 -1.64 15.33
N MET A 94 13.49 -1.16 15.03
CA MET A 94 12.40 -0.81 15.96
C MET A 94 11.07 -1.47 15.55
N SER A 95 11.14 -2.58 14.77
CA SER A 95 9.97 -3.33 14.26
C SER A 95 9.27 -4.17 15.33
N PHE A 96 9.97 -4.49 16.43
CA PHE A 96 9.52 -5.46 17.43
C PHE A 96 9.20 -6.85 16.85
N GLY A 97 9.94 -7.26 15.81
CA GLY A 97 9.82 -8.60 15.23
C GLY A 97 10.03 -9.72 16.25
N THR A 98 9.29 -10.81 16.11
CA THR A 98 9.31 -11.95 17.06
C THR A 98 10.35 -13.02 16.72
N ASP A 99 10.98 -12.94 15.55
CA ASP A 99 12.04 -13.85 15.11
C ASP A 99 13.43 -13.30 15.54
N PRO A 100 14.10 -13.92 16.52
CA PRO A 100 15.39 -13.45 17.01
C PRO A 100 16.48 -13.45 15.92
N SER A 101 16.41 -14.36 14.94
CA SER A 101 17.41 -14.46 13.88
C SER A 101 17.35 -13.29 12.90
N LYS A 102 16.15 -12.73 12.70
CA LYS A 102 15.90 -11.61 11.78
C LYS A 102 16.09 -10.23 12.40
N VAL A 103 16.18 -10.13 13.73
CA VAL A 103 16.34 -8.85 14.43
C VAL A 103 17.71 -8.74 15.11
N ILE A 104 18.09 -9.74 15.93
CA ILE A 104 19.32 -9.66 16.74
C ILE A 104 20.55 -9.65 15.85
N ARG A 105 20.64 -10.59 14.89
CA ARG A 105 21.83 -10.72 14.03
C ARG A 105 22.04 -9.48 13.15
N PRO A 106 21.00 -8.93 12.47
CA PRO A 106 21.19 -7.71 11.69
C PRO A 106 21.54 -6.48 12.53
N VAL A 107 20.99 -6.34 13.74
CA VAL A 107 21.36 -5.22 14.63
C VAL A 107 22.83 -5.31 15.07
N VAL A 108 23.30 -6.51 15.42
CA VAL A 108 24.72 -6.74 15.74
C VAL A 108 25.60 -6.42 14.52
N ALA A 109 25.25 -6.95 13.34
CA ALA A 109 25.98 -6.71 12.11
C ALA A 109 26.05 -5.23 11.74
N ALA A 110 24.93 -4.50 11.80
CA ALA A 110 24.87 -3.06 11.57
C ALA A 110 25.77 -2.28 12.55
N THR A 111 25.75 -2.67 13.83
CA THR A 111 26.59 -2.06 14.87
C THR A 111 28.08 -2.27 14.59
N GLU A 112 28.48 -3.48 14.19
CA GLU A 112 29.86 -3.76 13.81
C GLU A 112 30.27 -3.06 12.50
N SER A 113 29.36 -2.97 11.53
CA SER A 113 29.57 -2.26 10.26
C SER A 113 29.89 -0.79 10.47
N ILE A 114 29.11 -0.06 11.28
CA ILE A 114 29.40 1.36 11.54
C ILE A 114 30.72 1.55 12.29
N LEU A 115 31.09 0.66 13.22
CA LEU A 115 32.35 0.71 13.95
C LEU A 115 33.54 0.45 13.02
N LYS A 116 33.42 -0.57 12.15
CA LYS A 116 34.43 -0.91 11.15
C LYS A 116 34.63 0.26 10.19
N ALA A 117 33.56 0.75 9.57
CA ALA A 117 33.63 1.88 8.64
C ALA A 117 34.21 3.13 9.32
N SER A 118 33.84 3.40 10.58
CA SER A 118 34.41 4.52 11.35
C SER A 118 35.92 4.35 11.62
N SER A 119 36.41 3.11 11.76
CA SER A 119 37.82 2.84 12.03
C SER A 119 38.73 3.01 10.82
N GLU A 120 38.16 2.92 9.62
CA GLU A 120 38.86 3.13 8.35
C GLU A 120 39.02 4.64 8.04
N VAL A 121 38.29 5.51 8.75
CA VAL A 121 38.33 6.96 8.57
C VAL A 121 39.15 7.62 9.69
N SER A 122 40.40 7.96 9.39
CA SER A 122 41.36 8.54 10.35
C SER A 122 40.91 9.86 11.00
N SER A 123 39.98 10.59 10.38
CA SER A 123 39.41 11.82 10.97
C SER A 123 38.42 11.55 12.10
N VAL A 124 37.82 10.36 12.18
CA VAL A 124 36.85 10.01 13.22
C VAL A 124 37.59 9.83 14.55
N LYS A 125 37.27 10.71 15.50
CA LYS A 125 37.86 10.73 16.84
C LYS A 125 37.00 10.00 17.85
N ARG A 126 35.67 10.02 17.68
CA ARG A 126 34.70 9.47 18.66
C ARG A 126 33.46 8.87 18.01
N VAL A 127 32.99 7.76 18.57
CA VAL A 127 31.77 7.07 18.16
C VAL A 127 30.89 6.83 19.37
N VAL A 128 29.62 7.22 19.29
CA VAL A 128 28.61 7.03 20.33
C VAL A 128 27.51 6.12 19.80
N LEU A 129 27.21 5.03 20.51
CA LEU A 129 26.10 4.13 20.19
C LEU A 129 24.87 4.45 21.06
N THR A 130 23.69 4.55 20.45
CA THR A 130 22.42 4.60 21.18
C THR A 130 21.89 3.18 21.46
N SER A 131 22.03 2.73 22.70
CA SER A 131 21.47 1.49 23.22
C SER A 131 20.02 1.72 23.71
N SER A 132 19.59 1.03 24.76
CA SER A 132 18.29 1.19 25.42
C SER A 132 18.36 0.62 26.84
N SER A 133 17.59 1.16 27.78
CA SER A 133 17.37 0.57 29.11
C SER A 133 17.01 -0.90 29.02
N ALA A 134 16.34 -1.33 27.95
CA ALA A 134 16.05 -2.73 27.65
C ALA A 134 17.31 -3.64 27.62
N ALA A 135 18.49 -3.10 27.32
CA ALA A 135 19.77 -3.81 27.38
C ALA A 135 20.24 -4.11 28.82
N ALA A 136 19.58 -3.54 29.83
CA ALA A 136 19.94 -3.66 31.24
C ALA A 136 18.76 -4.00 32.18
N THR A 137 17.52 -3.57 31.90
CA THR A 137 16.46 -3.42 32.93
C THR A 137 15.07 -4.01 32.64
N ILE A 138 14.85 -4.79 31.57
CA ILE A 138 13.52 -5.43 31.42
C ILE A 138 13.32 -6.43 32.56
N LEU A 139 12.40 -6.11 33.48
CA LEU A 139 12.07 -6.92 34.65
C LEU A 139 10.97 -7.93 34.27
N GLU A 140 11.14 -9.18 34.69
CA GLU A 140 10.05 -10.16 34.71
C GLU A 140 9.17 -9.94 35.95
N GLU A 141 7.88 -10.23 35.80
CA GLU A 141 6.86 -10.09 36.84
C GLU A 141 7.24 -10.94 38.07
N GLY A 142 7.43 -10.31 39.24
CA GLY A 142 7.74 -11.00 40.50
C GLY A 142 9.22 -11.08 40.92
N GLN A 143 10.18 -10.56 40.14
CA GLN A 143 11.62 -10.66 40.46
C GLN A 143 12.15 -9.70 41.56
N GLY A 144 11.31 -8.83 42.14
CA GLY A 144 11.74 -7.88 43.18
C GLY A 144 12.69 -6.78 42.67
N SER A 145 13.29 -6.00 43.58
CA SER A 145 14.18 -4.89 43.19
C SER A 145 15.53 -5.39 42.70
N ARG A 146 15.89 -5.07 41.44
CA ARG A 146 17.22 -5.32 40.87
C ARG A 146 18.09 -4.08 40.98
N VAL A 147 19.35 -4.25 41.34
CA VAL A 147 20.35 -3.18 41.24
C VAL A 147 20.90 -3.13 39.82
N VAL A 148 20.78 -1.99 39.14
CA VAL A 148 21.33 -1.81 37.78
C VAL A 148 22.44 -0.76 37.81
N ASN A 149 23.55 -1.09 37.16
CA ASN A 149 24.71 -0.24 36.96
C ASN A 149 25.28 -0.33 35.54
N GLN A 150 26.39 0.37 35.26
CA GLN A 150 27.07 0.37 33.96
C GLN A 150 27.56 -1.02 33.53
N ASP A 151 27.72 -1.97 34.44
CA ASP A 151 28.17 -3.34 34.15
C ASP A 151 27.00 -4.32 34.00
N THR A 152 25.76 -3.83 34.13
CA THR A 152 24.57 -4.67 34.09
C THR A 152 24.12 -4.94 32.65
N TRP A 153 23.87 -6.21 32.35
CA TRP A 153 23.38 -6.68 31.04
C TRP A 153 22.10 -7.51 31.21
N ASN A 154 21.29 -7.57 30.15
CA ASN A 154 20.03 -8.29 30.13
C ASN A 154 20.15 -9.67 29.46
N ASP A 155 20.92 -10.57 30.07
CA ASP A 155 21.06 -11.96 29.60
C ASP A 155 19.75 -12.75 29.66
N ALA A 156 18.83 -12.36 30.55
CA ALA A 156 17.50 -12.96 30.65
C ALA A 156 16.68 -12.71 29.37
N ALA A 157 16.67 -11.48 28.85
CA ALA A 157 16.01 -11.17 27.58
C ALA A 157 16.63 -11.91 26.40
N ILE A 158 17.96 -12.09 26.38
CA ILE A 158 18.63 -12.91 25.35
C ILE A 158 18.10 -14.35 25.40
N LYS A 159 18.07 -14.96 26.58
CA LYS A 159 17.53 -16.32 26.75
C LYS A 159 16.06 -16.41 26.32
N ALA A 160 15.21 -15.48 26.74
CA ALA A 160 13.80 -15.43 26.37
C ALA A 160 13.59 -15.20 24.86
N ALA A 161 14.42 -14.36 24.23
CA ALA A 161 14.35 -14.12 22.79
C ALA A 161 14.59 -15.40 21.97
N TRP A 162 15.42 -16.33 22.44
CA TRP A 162 15.68 -17.61 21.78
C TRP A 162 14.81 -18.77 22.29
N ASP A 163 14.09 -18.63 23.40
CA ASP A 163 13.20 -19.67 23.94
C ASP A 163 11.84 -19.71 23.20
N GLU A 164 11.53 -20.84 22.56
CA GLU A 164 10.28 -21.07 21.83
C GLU A 164 9.03 -20.97 22.73
N ASN A 165 9.18 -21.18 24.05
CA ASN A 165 8.07 -21.11 25.01
C ASN A 165 7.77 -19.69 25.49
N THR A 166 8.53 -18.68 25.06
CA THR A 166 8.27 -17.29 25.46
C THR A 166 6.91 -16.84 24.90
N PRO A 167 5.98 -16.33 25.73
CA PRO A 167 4.64 -15.95 25.31
C PRO A 167 4.64 -15.03 24.08
N ALA A 168 3.78 -15.32 23.10
CA ALA A 168 3.73 -14.61 21.82
C ALA A 168 3.59 -13.09 22.01
N ASP A 169 2.78 -12.66 22.98
CA ASP A 169 2.53 -11.24 23.28
C ASP A 169 3.75 -10.49 23.84
N ASN A 170 4.73 -11.22 24.39
CA ASN A 170 5.96 -10.64 24.97
C ASN A 170 7.19 -10.90 24.08
N LYS A 171 7.09 -11.80 23.11
CA LYS A 171 8.22 -12.27 22.29
C LYS A 171 8.93 -11.12 21.57
N GLY A 172 8.18 -10.20 20.96
CA GLY A 172 8.75 -9.07 20.21
C GLY A 172 9.54 -8.11 21.10
N LEU A 173 9.07 -7.87 22.33
CA LEU A 173 9.78 -7.03 23.29
C LEU A 173 11.08 -7.70 23.78
N MET A 174 11.05 -9.01 24.02
CA MET A 174 12.25 -9.78 24.40
C MET A 174 13.29 -9.80 23.28
N VAL A 175 12.86 -9.99 22.02
CA VAL A 175 13.74 -9.94 20.86
C VAL A 175 14.36 -8.55 20.68
N TYR A 176 13.60 -7.47 20.87
CA TYR A 176 14.13 -6.10 20.88
C TYR A 176 15.17 -5.88 22.00
N ALA A 177 14.87 -6.32 23.22
CA ALA A 177 15.77 -6.17 24.35
C ALA A 177 17.06 -6.98 24.16
N ALA A 178 16.95 -8.19 23.62
CA ALA A 178 18.08 -9.02 23.26
C ALA A 178 18.93 -8.38 22.16
N SER A 179 18.31 -7.76 21.13
CA SER A 179 19.06 -7.10 20.06
C SER A 179 19.85 -5.88 20.56
N LYS A 180 19.27 -5.11 21.50
CA LYS A 180 19.98 -4.00 22.16
C LYS A 180 21.11 -4.49 23.06
N THR A 181 20.89 -5.57 23.81
CA THR A 181 21.91 -6.18 24.69
C THR A 181 23.08 -6.71 23.86
N GLU A 182 22.82 -7.52 22.86
CA GLU A 182 23.84 -8.14 22.00
C GLU A 182 24.54 -7.10 21.13
N GLY A 183 23.82 -6.14 20.56
CA GLY A 183 24.42 -5.06 19.75
C GLY A 183 25.39 -4.20 20.56
N GLU A 184 24.99 -3.75 21.75
CA GLU A 184 25.86 -2.95 22.63
C GLU A 184 27.05 -3.78 23.13
N ARG A 185 26.84 -5.04 23.52
CA ARG A 185 27.93 -5.94 23.95
C ARG A 185 28.92 -6.22 22.82
N ALA A 186 28.43 -6.47 21.62
CA ALA A 186 29.25 -6.66 20.42
C ALA A 186 30.10 -5.42 20.14
N ALA A 187 29.55 -4.21 20.29
CA ALA A 187 30.30 -2.97 20.12
C ALA A 187 31.49 -2.85 21.07
N PHE A 188 31.28 -3.05 22.38
CA PHE A 188 32.38 -3.02 23.37
C PHE A 188 33.42 -4.11 23.12
N ASN A 189 32.98 -5.32 22.78
CA ASN A 189 33.88 -6.43 22.43
C ASN A 189 34.70 -6.11 21.18
N TRP A 190 34.06 -5.52 20.16
CA TRP A 190 34.71 -5.13 18.91
C TRP A 190 35.77 -4.06 19.16
N VAL A 191 35.49 -3.03 19.96
CA VAL A 191 36.45 -1.97 20.30
C VAL A 191 37.62 -2.53 21.11
N LYS A 192 37.35 -3.39 22.10
CA LYS A 192 38.39 -4.05 22.91
C LYS A 192 39.32 -4.92 22.05
N LYS A 193 38.75 -5.62 21.06
CA LYS A 193 39.49 -6.51 20.15
C LYS A 193 40.30 -5.74 19.10
N ASN A 194 39.70 -4.76 18.44
CA ASN A 194 40.29 -4.11 17.27
C ASN A 194 41.09 -2.84 17.60
N LYS A 195 40.91 -2.26 18.80
CA LYS A 195 41.60 -1.05 19.27
C LYS A 195 41.60 0.08 18.22
N PRO A 196 40.40 0.52 17.76
CA PRO A 196 40.30 1.56 16.74
C PRO A 196 40.91 2.89 17.21
N GLY A 197 41.24 3.78 16.26
CA GLY A 197 41.79 5.11 16.57
C GLY A 197 40.82 6.09 17.24
N PHE A 198 39.54 5.72 17.39
CA PHE A 198 38.51 6.54 18.03
C PHE A 198 38.17 6.06 19.45
N VAL A 199 37.65 6.96 20.28
CA VAL A 199 37.03 6.60 21.57
C VAL A 199 35.58 6.20 21.34
N PHE A 200 35.17 5.07 21.91
CA PHE A 200 33.80 4.59 21.87
C PHE A 200 33.09 4.81 23.21
N ASN A 201 31.83 5.23 23.17
CA ASN A 201 30.94 5.31 24.33
C ASN A 201 29.54 4.81 23.93
N SER A 202 28.70 4.42 24.89
CA SER A 202 27.27 4.17 24.64
C SER A 202 26.40 5.04 25.52
N VAL A 203 25.21 5.39 25.01
CA VAL A 203 24.14 6.01 25.78
C VAL A 203 22.99 5.02 25.87
N VAL A 204 22.53 4.75 27.09
CA VAL A 204 21.52 3.73 27.40
C VAL A 204 20.23 4.44 27.87
N PRO A 205 19.41 5.00 26.94
CA PRO A 205 18.20 5.73 27.29
C PRO A 205 17.09 4.82 27.81
N ASP A 206 16.37 5.29 28.82
CA ASP A 206 15.04 4.74 29.11
C ASP A 206 13.96 5.40 28.26
N TYR A 207 12.70 5.08 28.55
CA TYR A 207 11.53 5.63 27.92
C TYR A 207 11.64 7.14 27.78
N THR A 208 11.77 7.60 26.53
CA THR A 208 11.64 9.02 26.21
C THR A 208 10.17 9.32 26.06
N ALA A 209 9.67 10.30 26.81
CA ALA A 209 8.26 10.68 26.81
C ALA A 209 7.84 11.22 25.44
N ARG A 210 7.56 10.32 24.49
CA ARG A 210 7.10 10.64 23.14
C ARG A 210 5.60 10.97 23.11
N LEU A 211 4.98 11.30 24.25
CA LEU A 211 3.53 11.24 24.41
C LEU A 211 2.93 12.55 24.91
N PRO A 212 2.18 13.19 24.01
CA PRO A 212 0.81 13.54 24.37
C PRO A 212 -0.22 12.79 23.51
N ALA A 213 -0.01 12.59 22.20
CA ALA A 213 -1.11 12.22 21.28
C ALA A 213 -1.83 10.90 21.61
N ALA A 214 -1.10 9.78 21.72
CA ALA A 214 -1.73 8.46 21.87
C ALA A 214 -2.52 8.31 23.20
N LEU A 215 -1.97 8.79 24.33
CA LEU A 215 -2.68 8.74 25.62
C LEU A 215 -3.79 9.80 25.71
N LEU A 216 -3.60 11.00 25.12
CA LEU A 216 -4.67 12.00 24.99
C LEU A 216 -5.82 11.53 24.09
N GLU A 217 -5.57 10.58 23.19
CA GLU A 217 -6.57 9.95 22.32
C GLU A 217 -7.17 8.67 22.89
N GLY A 218 -6.78 8.27 24.11
CA GLY A 218 -7.35 7.11 24.81
C GLY A 218 -6.73 5.76 24.41
N ASN A 219 -5.56 5.74 23.79
CA ASN A 219 -4.87 4.51 23.42
C ASN A 219 -4.01 3.97 24.58
N GLU A 220 -4.48 2.89 25.19
CA GLU A 220 -3.84 2.25 26.36
C GLU A 220 -2.75 1.23 26.00
N THR A 221 -2.57 0.92 24.71
CA THR A 221 -1.71 -0.19 24.23
C THR A 221 -0.29 -0.12 24.78
N ILE A 222 0.29 1.08 24.88
CA ILE A 222 1.67 1.25 25.35
C ILE A 222 1.84 0.91 26.84
N MET A 223 0.79 1.13 27.65
CA MET A 223 0.81 0.83 29.09
C MET A 223 0.76 -0.68 29.35
N ASN A 224 0.21 -1.45 28.41
CA ASN A 224 0.18 -2.91 28.47
C ASN A 224 1.47 -3.56 27.97
N LEU A 225 2.26 -2.83 27.16
CA LEU A 225 3.50 -3.32 26.56
C LEU A 225 4.76 -2.97 27.38
N ILE A 226 4.74 -1.84 28.10
CA ILE A 226 5.93 -1.32 28.80
C ILE A 226 5.63 -1.19 30.30
N VAL A 227 6.46 -1.83 31.11
CA VAL A 227 6.52 -1.66 32.57
C VAL A 227 7.11 -0.27 32.85
N ALA A 228 6.38 0.58 33.57
CA ALA A 228 6.90 1.89 33.95
C ALA A 228 8.06 1.74 34.95
N GLN A 229 9.19 2.40 34.66
CA GLN A 229 10.39 2.37 35.49
C GLN A 229 10.96 3.78 35.64
N TYR A 230 11.66 4.27 34.61
CA TYR A 230 12.21 5.63 34.53
C TYR A 230 11.87 6.24 33.17
N PHE A 231 11.87 7.57 33.11
CA PHE A 231 11.82 8.29 31.85
C PHE A 231 13.02 9.23 31.73
N ILE A 232 13.26 9.73 30.52
CA ILE A 232 14.21 10.80 30.23
C ILE A 232 13.61 11.78 29.22
N ASP A 233 13.87 13.08 29.40
CA ASP A 233 13.47 14.10 28.43
C ASP A 233 14.27 13.99 27.12
N ALA A 234 13.63 14.27 25.99
CA ALA A 234 14.26 14.12 24.67
C ALA A 234 15.49 15.04 24.48
N LYS A 235 15.47 16.26 25.04
CA LYS A 235 16.60 17.19 24.97
C LYS A 235 17.70 16.78 25.93
N ASP A 236 17.37 16.31 27.13
CA ASP A 236 18.37 15.79 28.07
C ASP A 236 19.07 14.54 27.52
N LEU A 237 18.32 13.66 26.83
CA LEU A 237 18.91 12.54 26.12
C LEU A 237 19.85 13.00 25.00
N ALA A 238 19.45 13.99 24.20
CA ALA A 238 20.30 14.54 23.15
C ALA A 238 21.57 15.20 23.70
N ARG A 239 21.47 15.91 24.84
CA ARG A 239 22.62 16.45 25.57
C ARG A 239 23.56 15.34 26.04
N LEU A 240 23.03 14.22 26.53
CA LEU A 240 23.84 13.09 26.95
C LEU A 240 24.62 12.46 25.79
N HIS A 241 24.02 12.37 24.59
CA HIS A 241 24.74 11.96 23.38
C HIS A 241 25.84 12.95 23.00
N ALA A 242 25.57 14.26 23.08
CA ALA A 242 26.58 15.29 22.82
C ALA A 242 27.73 15.21 23.83
N ILE A 243 27.45 15.00 25.12
CA ILE A 243 28.48 14.79 26.14
C ILE A 243 29.32 13.55 25.83
N ALA A 244 28.67 12.40 25.57
CA ALA A 244 29.35 11.15 25.25
C ALA A 244 30.28 11.29 24.04
N LEU A 245 29.94 12.20 23.12
CA LEU A 245 30.74 12.49 21.94
C LEU A 245 31.85 13.52 22.21
N LEU A 246 31.62 14.53 23.05
CA LEU A 246 32.43 15.74 23.11
C LEU A 246 33.28 15.90 24.38
N ASP A 247 32.88 15.33 25.52
CA ASP A 247 33.57 15.51 26.79
C ASP A 247 34.81 14.59 26.90
N PRO A 248 36.05 15.12 27.02
CA PRO A 248 37.25 14.30 27.09
C PRO A 248 37.30 13.30 28.25
N SER A 249 36.57 13.57 29.35
CA SER A 249 36.52 12.71 30.53
C SER A 249 35.71 11.43 30.33
N VAL A 250 34.88 11.36 29.29
CA VAL A 250 34.05 10.18 28.98
C VAL A 250 34.77 9.28 27.99
N GLN A 251 35.27 8.13 28.47
CA GLN A 251 36.02 7.18 27.66
C GLN A 251 35.63 5.74 27.97
N GLN A 252 35.07 5.04 26.98
CA GLN A 252 34.60 3.66 27.12
C GLN A 252 33.53 3.50 28.21
N GLU A 253 32.68 4.51 28.39
CA GLU A 253 31.61 4.50 29.39
C GLU A 253 30.25 4.11 28.78
N ARG A 254 29.42 3.43 29.58
CA ARG A 254 27.99 3.21 29.34
C ARG A 254 27.19 4.24 30.12
N LEU A 255 26.81 5.34 29.48
CA LEU A 255 26.06 6.41 30.14
C LEU A 255 24.58 6.06 30.23
N LEU A 256 24.10 5.80 31.45
CA LEU A 256 22.71 5.46 31.69
C LEU A 256 21.82 6.72 31.62
N GLY A 257 20.85 6.73 30.72
CA GLY A 257 19.85 7.79 30.55
C GLY A 257 18.54 7.46 31.27
N LEU A 258 18.64 7.14 32.57
CA LEU A 258 17.54 6.79 33.47
C LEU A 258 17.30 7.97 34.42
N ALA A 259 16.52 8.98 34.01
CA ALA A 259 16.52 10.26 34.70
C ALA A 259 15.67 10.27 35.97
N VAL A 260 14.36 10.07 35.84
CA VAL A 260 13.41 10.20 36.95
C VAL A 260 12.43 9.02 36.91
N PRO A 261 12.17 8.35 38.05
CA PRO A 261 11.19 7.27 38.09
C PRO A 261 9.78 7.82 37.82
N TYR A 262 8.95 7.05 37.14
CA TYR A 262 7.56 7.44 36.91
C TYR A 262 6.63 6.24 36.99
N THR A 263 5.39 6.49 37.35
CA THR A 263 4.29 5.54 37.17
C THR A 263 3.38 5.97 36.02
N TRP A 264 2.70 5.01 35.38
CA TRP A 264 1.67 5.32 34.39
C TRP A 264 0.56 6.20 34.97
N LYS A 265 0.25 6.02 36.26
CA LYS A 265 -0.71 6.87 36.98
C LYS A 265 -0.23 8.32 37.07
N GLU A 266 1.00 8.56 37.55
CA GLU A 266 1.57 9.91 37.65
C GLU A 266 1.64 10.61 36.30
N LEU A 267 2.01 9.88 35.23
CA LEU A 267 2.06 10.42 33.88
C LEU A 267 0.68 10.85 33.39
N VAL A 268 -0.34 10.00 33.55
CA VAL A 268 -1.72 10.30 33.12
C VAL A 268 -2.35 11.41 33.97
N ASP A 269 -2.10 11.43 35.28
CA ASP A 269 -2.57 12.50 36.16
C ASP A 269 -1.93 13.84 35.77
N THR A 270 -0.63 13.85 35.47
CA THR A 270 0.07 15.04 34.97
C THR A 270 -0.50 15.51 33.63
N LEU A 271 -0.82 14.59 32.70
CA LEU A 271 -1.48 14.94 31.44
C LEU A 271 -2.88 15.51 31.67
N ARG A 272 -3.64 14.98 32.64
CA ARG A 272 -4.97 15.50 33.01
C ARG A 272 -4.90 16.92 33.54
N GLU A 273 -3.88 17.23 34.33
CA GLU A 273 -3.62 18.59 34.82
C GLU A 273 -3.18 19.55 33.71
N LEU A 274 -2.33 19.10 32.78
CA LEU A 274 -1.87 19.90 31.64
C LEU A 274 -2.97 20.08 30.57
N ARG A 275 -3.96 19.17 30.51
CA ARG A 275 -5.08 19.16 29.54
C ARG A 275 -6.42 18.79 30.22
N PRO A 276 -6.97 19.65 31.09
CA PRO A 276 -8.21 19.35 31.82
C PRO A 276 -9.45 19.22 30.90
N SER A 277 -9.40 19.73 29.67
CA SER A 277 -10.46 19.64 28.66
C SER A 277 -10.38 18.38 27.76
N SER A 278 -9.43 17.46 27.99
CA SER A 278 -9.29 16.26 27.15
C SER A 278 -10.31 15.18 27.55
N GLU A 279 -11.42 15.08 26.80
CA GLU A 279 -12.47 14.07 27.04
C GLU A 279 -12.05 12.63 26.71
N LYS A 280 -11.03 12.49 25.83
CA LYS A 280 -10.52 11.23 25.29
C LYS A 280 -9.33 10.67 26.10
N LEU A 281 -8.79 11.43 27.05
CA LEU A 281 -7.72 10.95 27.92
C LEU A 281 -8.18 9.67 28.64
N VAL A 282 -7.27 8.69 28.74
CA VAL A 282 -7.50 7.43 29.45
C VAL A 282 -8.08 7.69 30.86
N LYS A 283 -9.23 7.06 31.13
CA LYS A 283 -10.03 7.34 32.34
C LYS A 283 -9.67 6.43 33.52
N ASN A 284 -9.36 5.16 33.25
CA ASN A 284 -9.06 4.17 34.26
C ASN A 284 -7.66 3.59 34.01
N VAL A 285 -6.65 4.18 34.65
CA VAL A 285 -5.34 3.52 34.74
C VAL A 285 -5.44 2.53 35.89
N GLN A 286 -5.65 1.24 35.60
CA GLN A 286 -5.31 0.20 36.57
C GLN A 286 -3.85 0.42 36.98
N ALA A 287 -3.48 0.10 38.22
CA ALA A 287 -2.07 0.15 38.66
C ALA A 287 -1.26 -0.79 37.75
N ALA A 288 -0.76 -0.25 36.64
CA ALA A 288 -0.04 -0.98 35.63
C ALA A 288 1.27 -1.46 36.28
N ARG A 289 1.53 -2.76 36.17
CA ARG A 289 2.70 -3.53 36.62
C ARG A 289 3.84 -2.63 37.14
N GLU A 290 3.91 -2.48 38.46
CA GLU A 290 4.91 -1.63 39.12
C GLU A 290 6.21 -2.43 39.31
N GLY A 291 7.26 -2.08 38.56
CA GLY A 291 8.60 -2.66 38.73
C GLY A 291 9.56 -1.61 39.26
N TYR A 292 9.93 -1.68 40.54
CA TYR A 292 10.94 -0.79 41.13
C TYR A 292 12.36 -1.34 40.89
N VAL A 293 13.20 -0.60 40.17
CA VAL A 293 14.64 -0.88 40.00
C VAL A 293 15.43 0.07 40.89
N ASN A 294 16.39 -0.42 41.66
CA ASN A 294 17.31 0.44 42.41
C ASN A 294 18.54 0.76 41.54
N LEU A 295 18.81 2.03 41.24
CA LEU A 295 19.89 2.44 40.34
C LEU A 295 21.08 3.05 41.10
N LEU A 296 22.28 2.54 40.84
CA LEU A 296 23.52 3.03 41.47
C LEU A 296 24.28 4.10 40.65
N PRO A 297 24.26 4.16 39.28
CA PRO A 297 25.04 5.15 38.53
C PRO A 297 24.30 6.31 37.86
N ILE A 298 23.03 6.61 38.17
CA ILE A 298 22.34 7.82 37.62
C ILE A 298 23.18 9.10 37.85
N LYS A 299 23.91 9.15 38.97
CA LYS A 299 24.73 10.30 39.37
C LYS A 299 25.77 10.69 38.32
N ARG A 300 26.39 9.74 37.62
CA ARG A 300 27.43 10.04 36.62
C ARG A 300 26.86 10.85 35.45
N SER A 301 25.73 10.43 34.89
CA SER A 301 25.06 11.12 33.79
C SER A 301 24.56 12.51 34.21
N GLU A 302 24.07 12.65 35.44
CA GLU A 302 23.61 13.94 35.99
C GLU A 302 24.77 14.91 36.25
N GLU A 303 25.87 14.43 36.84
CA GLU A 303 27.10 15.20 37.05
C GLU A 303 27.66 15.74 35.74
N LEU A 304 27.62 14.92 34.68
CA LEU A 304 28.05 15.30 33.34
C LEU A 304 27.14 16.37 32.71
N LEU A 305 25.81 16.26 32.85
CA LEU A 305 24.90 17.32 32.41
C LEU A 305 25.17 18.64 33.14
N ARG A 306 25.47 18.56 34.44
CA ARG A 306 25.80 19.72 35.27
C ARG A 306 27.12 20.36 34.89
N SER A 307 28.17 19.58 34.70
CA SER A 307 29.49 20.10 34.35
C SER A 307 29.53 20.68 32.93
N PHE A 308 28.91 19.97 31.98
CA PHE A 308 28.98 20.30 30.55
C PHE A 308 27.98 21.39 30.16
N PHE A 309 26.68 21.18 30.40
CA PHE A 309 25.61 22.11 30.00
C PHE A 309 25.19 23.09 31.11
N GLY A 310 25.74 22.97 32.33
CA GLY A 310 25.36 23.83 33.46
C GLY A 310 23.97 23.54 34.02
N GLN A 311 23.40 22.39 33.69
CA GLN A 311 22.05 22.00 34.08
C GLN A 311 22.04 21.51 35.53
N SER A 312 21.16 22.02 36.38
CA SER A 312 21.16 21.70 37.82
C SER A 312 20.74 20.26 38.12
N SER A 313 19.81 19.72 37.33
CA SER A 313 19.21 18.39 37.45
C SER A 313 18.50 18.02 36.14
N TRP A 314 18.09 16.75 36.02
CA TRP A 314 17.22 16.31 34.92
C TRP A 314 15.92 17.13 34.80
N THR A 315 15.40 17.24 33.58
CA THR A 315 14.07 17.79 33.30
C THR A 315 13.02 16.87 33.91
N ASN A 316 12.13 17.42 34.75
CA ASN A 316 11.08 16.64 35.40
C ASN A 316 9.96 16.24 34.43
N LEU A 317 9.10 15.30 34.86
CA LEU A 317 8.08 14.70 33.99
C LEU A 317 7.09 15.74 33.48
N ARG A 318 6.64 16.64 34.36
CA ARG A 318 5.68 17.68 34.01
C ARG A 318 6.23 18.62 32.95
N ASP A 319 7.46 19.09 33.13
CA ASP A 319 8.10 20.01 32.18
C ASP A 319 8.38 19.33 30.85
N SER A 320 8.80 18.07 30.86
CA SER A 320 9.00 17.27 29.64
C SER A 320 7.68 17.09 28.87
N LEU A 321 6.60 16.69 29.56
CA LEU A 321 5.27 16.56 28.95
C LEU A 321 4.72 17.90 28.46
N ASN A 322 4.88 18.97 29.24
CA ASN A 322 4.43 20.31 28.89
C ASN A 322 5.18 20.88 27.67
N ALA A 323 6.50 20.67 27.60
CA ALA A 323 7.30 21.04 26.44
C ALA A 323 6.91 20.22 25.20
N GLY A 324 6.64 18.93 25.37
CA GLY A 324 6.06 18.08 24.32
C GLY A 324 4.75 18.66 23.78
N ILE A 325 3.83 19.05 24.66
CA ILE A 325 2.54 19.66 24.32
C ILE A 325 2.70 21.03 23.64
N THR A 326 3.60 21.88 24.13
CA THR A 326 3.76 23.28 23.69
C THR A 326 4.57 23.39 22.40
N SER A 327 5.53 22.48 22.15
CA SER A 327 6.27 22.43 20.88
C SER A 327 5.37 22.15 19.66
N SER A 328 4.25 21.45 19.87
CA SER A 328 3.17 21.29 18.88
C SER A 328 2.35 22.56 18.65
N LEU A 329 2.41 23.55 19.56
CA LEU A 329 1.67 24.82 19.49
C LEU A 329 2.49 25.98 18.90
N VAL A 330 3.83 25.97 19.01
CA VAL A 330 4.69 27.05 18.45
C VAL A 330 4.81 26.97 16.92
N LYS A 331 4.40 25.86 16.29
CA LYS A 331 4.23 25.80 14.82
C LYS A 331 2.93 26.44 14.30
N MET A 332 2.07 27.00 15.16
CA MET A 332 0.81 27.65 14.76
C MET A 332 0.79 29.18 14.88
N THR A 333 1.85 29.86 15.32
CA THR A 333 1.76 31.31 15.61
C THR A 333 2.91 32.20 15.11
N GLU A 334 4.01 31.69 14.56
CA GLU A 334 5.16 32.54 14.16
C GLU A 334 5.53 32.57 12.67
N THR A 335 4.83 31.81 11.81
CA THR A 335 5.10 31.84 10.34
C THR A 335 4.34 32.97 9.60
N GLU A 336 3.60 33.84 10.29
CA GLU A 336 2.78 34.92 9.67
C GLU A 336 3.43 36.32 9.67
N LYS A 337 4.72 36.51 10.03
CA LYS A 337 5.26 37.87 10.25
C LYS A 337 6.44 38.36 9.41
N ILE A 338 6.92 37.63 8.41
CA ILE A 338 8.04 38.13 7.58
C ILE A 338 7.72 37.92 6.10
N VAL A 339 6.90 38.82 5.53
CA VAL A 339 7.10 39.53 4.25
C VAL A 339 5.79 40.30 3.98
N GLY A 340 5.79 41.60 4.26
CA GLY A 340 4.64 42.47 4.03
C GLY A 340 4.86 43.92 4.48
N ARG A 341 5.60 44.67 3.68
CA ARG A 341 5.54 46.14 3.48
C ARG A 341 6.13 46.36 2.08
N ASP A 342 5.61 47.16 1.18
CA ASP A 342 4.40 47.97 1.04
C ASP A 342 4.53 48.52 -0.40
N THR A 343 3.53 48.41 -1.28
CA THR A 343 3.07 49.50 -2.17
C THR A 343 1.86 49.06 -3.02
N THR A 344 0.69 49.51 -2.57
CA THR A 344 -0.45 50.06 -3.33
C THR A 344 -1.08 49.26 -4.48
N GLY A 345 -2.35 48.85 -4.26
CA GLY A 345 -3.41 49.10 -5.25
C GLY A 345 -4.24 47.91 -5.75
N THR A 346 -5.37 47.65 -5.07
CA THR A 346 -6.67 47.20 -5.60
C THR A 346 -6.93 45.70 -5.89
N THR A 347 -8.03 45.25 -5.27
CA THR A 347 -8.94 44.12 -5.59
C THR A 347 -8.51 42.66 -5.33
N ALA A 348 -9.22 42.10 -4.35
CA ALA A 348 -9.39 40.70 -3.96
C ALA A 348 -9.36 39.65 -5.08
N VAL A 349 -8.56 38.59 -4.88
CA VAL A 349 -8.92 37.20 -5.22
C VAL A 349 -8.30 36.28 -4.16
N SER A 350 -9.16 35.49 -3.53
CA SER A 350 -8.84 34.40 -2.62
C SER A 350 -8.18 33.23 -3.36
N ALA A 351 -7.03 32.75 -2.89
CA ALA A 351 -6.53 31.41 -3.19
C ALA A 351 -5.61 30.94 -2.06
N THR A 352 -6.17 30.09 -1.19
CA THR A 352 -5.51 29.37 -0.10
C THR A 352 -4.64 28.24 -0.66
N SER A 353 -3.34 28.24 -0.36
CA SER A 353 -2.44 27.09 -0.56
C SER A 353 -2.40 26.26 0.73
N GLU A 354 -2.78 24.97 0.63
CA GLU A 354 -2.89 24.01 1.73
C GLU A 354 -1.50 23.45 2.14
N ASP A 355 -1.12 23.63 3.42
CA ASP A 355 0.09 23.09 4.05
C ASP A 355 -0.08 21.61 4.49
N HIS A 356 0.83 20.73 4.05
CA HIS A 356 0.87 19.32 4.47
C HIS A 356 1.68 19.11 5.75
N HIS A 357 1.06 19.40 6.89
CA HIS A 357 1.43 18.83 8.19
C HIS A 357 0.99 17.36 8.27
N GLY A 358 1.81 16.49 8.87
CA GLY A 358 1.44 15.14 9.28
C GLY A 358 0.41 15.13 10.42
N TYR A 359 -0.77 15.67 10.15
CA TYR A 359 -2.00 15.40 10.88
C TYR A 359 -2.47 14.00 10.48
N THR A 360 -2.83 13.15 11.43
CA THR A 360 -4.03 12.34 11.21
C THR A 360 -5.18 13.35 11.15
N LYS A 361 -5.42 13.88 9.94
CA LYS A 361 -6.52 14.80 9.66
C LYS A 361 -7.76 14.12 10.22
N GLU A 362 -8.42 14.73 11.22
CA GLU A 362 -9.74 14.26 11.62
C GLU A 362 -10.56 14.20 10.34
N ILE A 363 -11.12 13.02 10.06
CA ILE A 363 -11.86 12.77 8.83
C ILE A 363 -13.00 13.79 8.79
N THR A 364 -12.86 14.82 7.97
CA THR A 364 -13.86 15.87 7.88
C THR A 364 -15.05 15.37 7.06
N PRO A 365 -16.26 15.95 7.22
CA PRO A 365 -17.37 15.67 6.31
C PRO A 365 -17.00 15.92 4.84
N ARG A 366 -16.10 16.87 4.56
CA ARG A 366 -15.56 17.14 3.22
C ARG A 366 -14.71 15.98 2.72
N ASP A 367 -13.84 15.40 3.55
CA ASP A 367 -13.03 14.24 3.18
C ASP A 367 -13.92 13.02 2.88
N ILE A 368 -14.97 12.80 3.68
CA ILE A 368 -15.97 11.74 3.42
C ILE A 368 -16.68 11.99 2.09
N LEU A 369 -17.12 13.23 1.84
CA LEU A 369 -17.82 13.60 0.61
C LEU A 369 -16.93 13.41 -0.63
N ILE A 370 -15.66 13.82 -0.56
CA ILE A 370 -14.68 13.64 -1.64
C ILE A 370 -14.46 12.14 -1.90
N SER A 371 -14.21 11.36 -0.84
CA SER A 371 -14.05 9.91 -0.97
C SER A 371 -15.30 9.25 -1.54
N ALA A 372 -16.49 9.62 -1.06
CA ALA A 372 -17.75 9.08 -1.55
C ALA A 372 -17.95 9.42 -3.02
N ALA A 373 -17.67 10.66 -3.45
CA ALA A 373 -17.76 11.06 -4.84
C ALA A 373 -16.84 10.23 -5.73
N ILE A 374 -15.58 10.01 -5.33
CA ILE A 374 -14.63 9.17 -6.10
C ILE A 374 -15.11 7.72 -6.15
N VAL A 375 -15.48 7.11 -5.02
CA VAL A 375 -15.96 5.72 -4.94
C VAL A 375 -17.25 5.53 -5.74
N LEU A 376 -18.15 6.51 -5.75
CA LEU A 376 -19.40 6.46 -6.53
C LEU A 376 -19.13 6.41 -8.04
N THR A 377 -18.09 7.06 -8.55
CA THR A 377 -17.74 6.95 -9.98
C THR A 377 -17.44 5.51 -10.37
N GLN A 378 -16.70 4.78 -9.52
CA GLN A 378 -16.36 3.38 -9.73
C GLN A 378 -17.60 2.47 -9.62
N LEU A 379 -18.46 2.73 -8.63
CA LEU A 379 -19.71 1.99 -8.46
C LEU A 379 -20.60 2.11 -9.69
N VAL A 380 -20.84 3.34 -10.16
CA VAL A 380 -21.75 3.61 -11.29
C VAL A 380 -21.22 2.98 -12.58
N GLN A 381 -19.92 3.04 -12.83
CA GLN A 381 -19.36 2.42 -14.04
C GLN A 381 -19.35 0.88 -13.99
N MET A 382 -19.52 0.24 -12.82
CA MET A 382 -19.68 -1.22 -12.73
C MET A 382 -21.12 -1.72 -12.95
N ILE A 383 -22.13 -0.85 -12.82
CA ILE A 383 -23.56 -1.21 -13.02
C ILE A 383 -23.86 -1.78 -14.43
N PRO A 384 -23.31 -1.26 -15.53
CA PRO A 384 -23.55 -1.79 -16.88
C PRO A 384 -23.14 -3.26 -17.08
N TYR A 385 -22.21 -3.77 -16.26
CA TYR A 385 -21.76 -5.16 -16.33
C TYR A 385 -22.89 -6.13 -15.91
N GLY A 386 -23.39 -5.96 -14.68
CA GLY A 386 -24.51 -6.77 -14.18
C GLY A 386 -25.80 -6.57 -14.97
N SER A 387 -26.05 -5.33 -15.41
CA SER A 387 -27.18 -5.02 -16.28
C SER A 387 -27.14 -5.81 -17.60
N GLY A 388 -25.94 -5.97 -18.17
CA GLY A 388 -25.72 -6.78 -19.36
C GLY A 388 -25.99 -8.26 -19.12
N ILE A 389 -25.40 -8.83 -18.06
CA ILE A 389 -25.54 -10.27 -17.74
C ILE A 389 -27.00 -10.67 -17.49
N ASN A 390 -27.77 -9.83 -16.79
CA ASN A 390 -29.14 -10.18 -16.45
C ASN A 390 -30.13 -9.90 -17.60
N ALA A 391 -30.04 -8.73 -18.25
CA ALA A 391 -31.05 -8.32 -19.24
C ALA A 391 -30.61 -8.43 -20.71
N GLY A 392 -29.35 -8.76 -21.00
CA GLY A 392 -28.81 -8.78 -22.36
C GLY A 392 -29.62 -9.66 -23.30
N LEU A 393 -29.97 -10.87 -22.85
CA LEU A 393 -30.76 -11.82 -23.63
C LEU A 393 -32.17 -11.30 -23.94
N GLU A 394 -32.86 -10.75 -22.94
CA GLU A 394 -34.22 -10.23 -23.11
C GLU A 394 -34.25 -8.96 -23.99
N ILE A 395 -33.26 -8.08 -23.84
CA ILE A 395 -33.12 -6.90 -24.71
C ILE A 395 -32.87 -7.33 -26.15
N GLY A 396 -31.99 -8.31 -26.37
CA GLY A 396 -31.71 -8.86 -27.70
C GLY A 396 -32.95 -9.48 -28.34
N ARG A 397 -33.71 -10.28 -27.58
CA ARG A 397 -35.00 -10.85 -28.03
C ARG A 397 -35.99 -9.76 -28.45
N ARG A 398 -36.11 -8.67 -27.69
CA ARG A 398 -36.98 -7.52 -28.04
C ARG A 398 -36.49 -6.73 -29.25
N LEU A 399 -35.22 -6.83 -29.59
CA LEU A 399 -34.62 -6.28 -30.81
C LEU A 399 -34.61 -7.27 -31.98
N GLY A 400 -35.19 -8.47 -31.81
CA GLY A 400 -35.28 -9.49 -32.85
C GLY A 400 -34.01 -10.32 -33.06
N ALA A 401 -33.08 -10.31 -32.11
CA ALA A 401 -31.82 -11.04 -32.21
C ALA A 401 -31.88 -12.44 -31.60
N THR A 402 -31.00 -13.30 -32.09
CA THR A 402 -30.78 -14.66 -31.56
C THR A 402 -30.08 -14.62 -30.19
N PRO A 403 -30.14 -15.72 -29.40
CA PRO A 403 -29.38 -15.83 -28.15
C PRO A 403 -27.88 -15.62 -28.35
N ALA A 404 -27.32 -16.16 -29.44
CA ALA A 404 -25.92 -15.98 -29.80
C ALA A 404 -25.59 -14.50 -30.07
N GLU A 405 -26.37 -13.79 -30.87
CA GLU A 405 -26.18 -12.34 -31.10
C GLU A 405 -26.34 -11.52 -29.82
N SER A 406 -27.21 -11.93 -28.91
CA SER A 406 -27.45 -11.23 -27.64
C SER A 406 -26.26 -11.26 -26.69
N THR A 407 -25.33 -12.22 -26.86
CA THR A 407 -24.07 -12.27 -26.10
C THR A 407 -23.22 -11.02 -26.27
N TRP A 408 -23.28 -10.39 -27.46
CA TRP A 408 -22.56 -9.14 -27.74
C TRP A 408 -22.98 -7.98 -26.85
N ILE A 409 -24.25 -7.93 -26.43
CA ILE A 409 -24.73 -6.92 -25.49
C ILE A 409 -23.96 -7.06 -24.16
N VAL A 410 -23.59 -8.26 -23.77
CA VAL A 410 -22.87 -8.50 -22.51
C VAL A 410 -21.37 -8.31 -22.68
N ALA A 411 -20.80 -8.80 -23.78
CA ALA A 411 -19.36 -8.81 -24.02
C ALA A 411 -18.78 -7.44 -24.41
N SER A 412 -19.54 -6.57 -25.08
CA SER A 412 -18.98 -5.35 -25.70
C SER A 412 -18.45 -4.31 -24.71
N TYR A 413 -19.13 -4.14 -23.56
CA TYR A 413 -18.70 -3.21 -22.51
C TYR A 413 -17.38 -3.64 -21.84
N PRO A 414 -17.25 -4.85 -21.27
CA PRO A 414 -16.00 -5.30 -20.65
C PRO A 414 -14.84 -5.48 -21.66
N LEU A 415 -15.14 -5.76 -22.94
CA LEU A 415 -14.13 -5.80 -24.01
C LEU A 415 -13.34 -4.49 -24.09
N THR A 416 -14.04 -3.39 -24.35
CA THR A 416 -13.40 -2.08 -24.52
C THR A 416 -12.91 -1.52 -23.20
N GLN A 417 -13.62 -1.82 -22.10
CA GLN A 417 -13.15 -1.47 -20.76
C GLN A 417 -11.76 -2.06 -20.53
N GLY A 418 -11.57 -3.37 -20.72
CA GLY A 418 -10.27 -4.01 -20.52
C GLY A 418 -9.19 -3.49 -21.48
N ALA A 419 -9.52 -3.34 -22.76
CA ALA A 419 -8.56 -2.94 -23.80
C ALA A 419 -8.01 -1.52 -23.59
N PHE A 420 -8.82 -0.57 -23.10
CA PHE A 420 -8.42 0.83 -22.98
C PHE A 420 -7.87 1.23 -21.59
N VAL A 421 -7.89 0.34 -20.59
CA VAL A 421 -7.47 0.66 -19.20
C VAL A 421 -6.03 1.15 -19.10
N LEU A 422 -5.08 0.49 -19.78
CA LEU A 422 -3.66 0.87 -19.75
C LEU A 422 -3.43 2.29 -20.29
N ILE A 423 -4.04 2.59 -21.44
CA ILE A 423 -3.99 3.94 -22.04
C ILE A 423 -4.69 4.95 -21.13
N GLY A 424 -5.79 4.55 -20.50
CA GLY A 424 -6.55 5.40 -19.59
C GLY A 424 -5.73 5.91 -18.42
N GLY A 425 -4.92 5.05 -17.80
CA GLY A 425 -4.00 5.46 -16.74
C GLY A 425 -2.94 6.46 -17.24
N ARG A 426 -2.40 6.23 -18.44
CA ARG A 426 -1.41 7.13 -19.05
C ARG A 426 -1.99 8.50 -19.41
N LEU A 427 -3.24 8.54 -19.91
CA LEU A 427 -3.94 9.78 -20.22
C LEU A 427 -4.09 10.68 -18.99
N GLY A 428 -4.43 10.12 -17.83
CA GLY A 428 -4.52 10.92 -16.60
C GLY A 428 -3.18 11.36 -16.04
N ALA A 429 -2.13 10.54 -16.18
CA ALA A 429 -0.79 10.97 -15.79
C ALA A 429 -0.32 12.21 -16.58
N VAL A 430 -0.66 12.29 -17.88
CA VAL A 430 -0.25 13.41 -18.77
C VAL A 430 -1.20 14.62 -18.68
N TYR A 431 -2.51 14.40 -18.66
CA TYR A 431 -3.53 15.46 -18.75
C TYR A 431 -4.23 15.80 -17.42
N GLY A 432 -3.85 15.10 -16.34
CA GLY A 432 -4.44 15.21 -15.00
C GLY A 432 -5.57 14.21 -14.79
N HIS A 433 -5.53 13.47 -13.69
CA HIS A 433 -6.45 12.38 -13.42
C HIS A 433 -7.91 12.88 -13.27
N LYS A 434 -8.13 14.05 -12.66
CA LYS A 434 -9.49 14.65 -12.53
C LYS A 434 -10.10 14.91 -13.91
N ASN A 435 -9.35 15.55 -14.80
CA ASN A 435 -9.83 15.93 -16.13
C ASN A 435 -10.19 14.69 -16.94
N THR A 436 -9.36 13.64 -16.86
CA THR A 436 -9.64 12.38 -17.54
C THR A 436 -10.92 11.72 -17.02
N VAL A 437 -11.17 11.69 -15.71
CA VAL A 437 -12.42 11.13 -15.16
C VAL A 437 -13.64 11.94 -15.61
N VAL A 438 -13.56 13.27 -15.67
CA VAL A 438 -14.67 14.12 -16.14
C VAL A 438 -14.98 13.86 -17.61
N VAL A 439 -13.97 13.88 -18.49
CA VAL A 439 -14.16 13.60 -19.92
C VAL A 439 -14.70 12.18 -20.13
N ALA A 440 -14.15 11.20 -19.42
CA ALA A 440 -14.61 9.83 -19.46
C ALA A 440 -16.07 9.68 -18.99
N GLY A 441 -16.45 10.40 -17.93
CA GLY A 441 -17.83 10.46 -17.44
C GLY A 441 -18.80 11.05 -18.46
N VAL A 442 -18.41 12.12 -19.16
CA VAL A 442 -19.21 12.70 -20.25
C VAL A 442 -19.41 11.70 -21.39
N LEU A 443 -18.34 11.04 -21.84
CA LEU A 443 -18.42 9.99 -22.86
C LEU A 443 -19.36 8.85 -22.40
N TRP A 444 -19.19 8.40 -21.17
CA TRP A 444 -20.00 7.33 -20.59
C TRP A 444 -21.49 7.72 -20.56
N VAL A 445 -21.83 8.96 -20.16
CA VAL A 445 -23.22 9.46 -20.13
C VAL A 445 -23.81 9.58 -21.52
N ILE A 446 -23.08 10.17 -22.47
CA ILE A 446 -23.55 10.35 -23.85
C ILE A 446 -23.87 9.00 -24.47
N PHE A 447 -22.97 8.02 -24.37
CA PHE A 447 -23.19 6.72 -25.02
C PHE A 447 -24.29 5.90 -24.35
N HIS A 448 -24.51 6.03 -23.03
CA HIS A 448 -25.70 5.45 -22.39
C HIS A 448 -26.99 6.16 -22.82
N LEU A 449 -26.98 7.49 -22.95
CA LEU A 449 -28.14 8.23 -23.44
C LEU A 449 -28.50 7.78 -24.87
N VAL A 450 -27.51 7.71 -25.76
CA VAL A 450 -27.68 7.27 -27.15
C VAL A 450 -28.13 5.81 -27.22
N SER A 451 -27.66 4.93 -26.32
CA SER A 451 -28.06 3.51 -26.25
C SER A 451 -29.57 3.32 -26.15
N GLY A 452 -30.29 4.21 -25.44
CA GLY A 452 -31.75 4.13 -25.31
C GLY A 452 -32.52 4.41 -26.62
N PHE A 453 -31.84 4.95 -27.65
CA PHE A 453 -32.41 5.20 -28.98
C PHE A 453 -32.02 4.14 -30.02
N MET A 454 -31.16 3.19 -29.67
CA MET A 454 -30.70 2.16 -30.60
C MET A 454 -31.81 1.16 -30.93
N LYS A 455 -31.86 0.73 -32.19
CA LYS A 455 -32.91 -0.14 -32.74
C LYS A 455 -32.40 -1.50 -33.22
N SER A 456 -31.11 -1.78 -33.05
CA SER A 456 -30.47 -3.02 -33.46
C SER A 456 -29.47 -3.45 -32.39
N VAL A 457 -29.27 -4.76 -32.23
CA VAL A 457 -28.25 -5.30 -31.34
C VAL A 457 -26.85 -4.84 -31.72
N ILE A 458 -26.56 -4.68 -33.01
CA ILE A 458 -25.26 -4.20 -33.48
C ILE A 458 -25.01 -2.77 -33.00
N THR A 459 -25.96 -1.87 -33.24
CA THR A 459 -25.81 -0.45 -32.86
C THR A 459 -25.84 -0.26 -31.34
N LEU A 460 -26.65 -1.04 -30.63
CA LEU A 460 -26.62 -1.07 -29.16
C LEU A 460 -25.29 -1.58 -28.61
N SER A 461 -24.75 -2.66 -29.18
CA SER A 461 -23.47 -3.23 -28.76
C SER A 461 -22.32 -2.28 -29.03
N LEU A 462 -22.35 -1.54 -30.15
CA LEU A 462 -21.40 -0.47 -30.45
C LEU A 462 -21.45 0.66 -29.39
N MET A 463 -22.65 1.15 -29.05
CA MET A 463 -22.79 2.19 -28.01
C MET A 463 -22.31 1.71 -26.64
N ARG A 464 -22.55 0.44 -26.31
CA ARG A 464 -22.03 -0.19 -25.08
C ARG A 464 -20.51 -0.36 -25.10
N GLY A 465 -19.93 -0.69 -26.25
CA GLY A 465 -18.48 -0.69 -26.43
C GLY A 465 -17.90 0.72 -26.23
N LEU A 466 -18.51 1.75 -26.81
CA LEU A 466 -18.07 3.13 -26.64
C LEU A 466 -18.22 3.63 -25.19
N SER A 467 -19.27 3.22 -24.47
CA SER A 467 -19.39 3.52 -23.04
C SER A 467 -18.40 2.74 -22.17
N GLY A 468 -17.98 1.54 -22.60
CA GLY A 468 -16.90 0.77 -21.97
C GLY A 468 -15.55 1.48 -22.02
N ILE A 469 -15.26 2.24 -23.08
CA ILE A 469 -14.07 3.13 -23.14
C ILE A 469 -14.13 4.14 -22.00
N GLY A 470 -15.30 4.76 -21.75
CA GLY A 470 -15.48 5.64 -20.60
C GLY A 470 -15.16 4.96 -19.26
N GLY A 471 -15.64 3.73 -19.05
CA GLY A 471 -15.29 2.92 -17.88
C GLY A 471 -13.78 2.66 -17.77
N ALA A 472 -13.13 2.34 -18.88
CA ALA A 472 -11.69 2.09 -18.95
C ALA A 472 -10.85 3.27 -18.45
N LEU A 473 -11.29 4.48 -18.80
CA LEU A 473 -10.64 5.72 -18.42
C LEU A 473 -10.98 6.13 -16.97
N ILE A 474 -12.14 5.76 -16.43
CA ILE A 474 -12.53 6.12 -15.06
C ILE A 474 -11.71 5.34 -14.03
N VAL A 475 -11.64 4.01 -14.15
CA VAL A 475 -11.08 3.12 -13.12
C VAL A 475 -9.66 3.52 -12.66
N PRO A 476 -8.64 3.58 -13.55
CA PRO A 476 -7.26 3.86 -13.13
C PRO A 476 -7.07 5.30 -12.63
N ASN A 477 -7.86 6.25 -13.13
CA ASN A 477 -7.74 7.66 -12.76
C ASN A 477 -8.48 7.98 -11.45
N ALA A 478 -9.61 7.32 -11.19
CA ALA A 478 -10.34 7.46 -9.93
C ALA A 478 -9.54 6.88 -8.76
N ILE A 479 -8.93 5.69 -8.91
CA ILE A 479 -8.09 5.13 -7.86
C ILE A 479 -6.81 5.94 -7.63
N ALA A 480 -6.18 6.45 -8.71
CA ALA A 480 -5.03 7.34 -8.60
C ALA A 480 -5.38 8.59 -7.79
N LEU A 481 -6.45 9.31 -8.16
CA LEU A 481 -6.95 10.47 -7.40
C LEU A 481 -7.24 10.13 -5.94
N LEU A 482 -7.87 8.99 -5.66
CA LEU A 482 -8.16 8.57 -4.30
C LEU A 482 -6.87 8.41 -3.49
N THR A 483 -5.84 7.79 -4.06
CA THR A 483 -4.54 7.58 -3.39
C THR A 483 -3.66 8.82 -3.29
N ILE A 484 -3.87 9.81 -4.17
CA ILE A 484 -3.20 11.11 -4.15
C ILE A 484 -3.89 12.04 -3.14
N THR A 485 -5.23 12.07 -3.15
CA THR A 485 -6.05 12.92 -2.28
C THR A 485 -5.93 12.54 -0.81
N PHE A 486 -5.89 11.23 -0.53
CA PHE A 486 -5.80 10.72 0.83
C PHE A 486 -4.42 10.10 1.08
N PRO A 487 -3.58 10.70 1.95
CA PRO A 487 -2.28 10.13 2.32
C PRO A 487 -2.45 8.79 3.06
N PRO A 488 -1.40 7.95 3.14
CA PRO A 488 -1.44 6.69 3.88
C PRO A 488 -2.00 6.86 5.29
N GLY A 489 -3.08 6.16 5.60
CA GLY A 489 -3.81 6.33 6.86
C GLY A 489 -5.22 5.76 6.79
N LYS A 490 -6.00 5.98 7.87
CA LYS A 490 -7.33 5.40 8.04
C LYS A 490 -8.28 5.74 6.89
N MET A 491 -8.37 7.01 6.48
CA MET A 491 -9.27 7.43 5.42
C MET A 491 -8.94 6.75 4.09
N ARG A 492 -7.67 6.81 3.65
CA ARG A 492 -7.22 6.15 2.42
C ARG A 492 -7.54 4.65 2.45
N ASN A 493 -7.25 3.95 3.54
CA ASN A 493 -7.50 2.51 3.64
C ASN A 493 -8.99 2.17 3.55
N ILE A 494 -9.84 2.96 4.21
CA ILE A 494 -11.31 2.82 4.13
C ILE A 494 -11.78 3.10 2.69
N SER A 495 -11.32 4.18 2.08
CA SER A 495 -11.69 4.60 0.73
C SER A 495 -11.28 3.56 -0.32
N VAL A 496 -10.05 3.04 -0.25
CA VAL A 496 -9.56 1.96 -1.14
C VAL A 496 -10.37 0.68 -0.92
N GLY A 497 -10.69 0.34 0.34
CA GLY A 497 -11.53 -0.81 0.66
C GLY A 497 -12.93 -0.71 0.04
N PHE A 498 -13.60 0.44 0.20
CA PHE A 498 -14.89 0.68 -0.45
C PHE A 498 -14.77 0.70 -1.98
N PHE A 499 -13.71 1.28 -2.53
CA PHE A 499 -13.44 1.29 -3.97
C PHE A 499 -13.36 -0.13 -4.53
N GLY A 500 -12.63 -1.04 -3.87
CA GLY A 500 -12.59 -2.45 -4.25
C GLY A 500 -13.94 -3.15 -4.14
N ALA A 501 -14.70 -2.90 -3.06
CA ALA A 501 -16.02 -3.49 -2.83
C ALA A 501 -17.08 -3.06 -3.88
N THR A 502 -16.86 -1.96 -4.61
CA THR A 502 -17.83 -1.48 -5.60
C THR A 502 -18.05 -2.42 -6.77
N ALA A 503 -17.10 -3.27 -7.14
CA ALA A 503 -17.24 -4.19 -8.28
C ALA A 503 -18.39 -5.22 -8.07
N PRO A 504 -18.39 -6.04 -6.99
CA PRO A 504 -19.50 -6.95 -6.73
C PRO A 504 -20.82 -6.23 -6.41
N ILE A 505 -20.76 -5.08 -5.71
CA ILE A 505 -21.95 -4.27 -5.41
C ILE A 505 -22.57 -3.72 -6.71
N GLY A 506 -21.75 -3.19 -7.60
CA GLY A 506 -22.17 -2.61 -8.89
C GLY A 506 -22.76 -3.67 -9.81
N ALA A 507 -22.15 -4.85 -9.92
CA ALA A 507 -22.70 -5.96 -10.70
C ALA A 507 -24.07 -6.44 -10.15
N THR A 508 -24.23 -6.49 -8.83
CA THR A 508 -25.50 -6.86 -8.20
C THR A 508 -26.57 -5.79 -8.41
N LEU A 509 -26.23 -4.52 -8.19
CA LEU A 509 -27.12 -3.39 -8.46
C LEU A 509 -27.52 -3.33 -9.94
N GLY A 510 -26.60 -3.59 -10.87
CA GLY A 510 -26.90 -3.67 -12.29
C GLY A 510 -27.88 -4.79 -12.62
N SER A 511 -27.71 -5.96 -12.02
CA SER A 511 -28.65 -7.07 -12.17
C SER A 511 -30.04 -6.69 -11.64
N LEU A 512 -30.11 -6.04 -10.48
CA LEU A 512 -31.37 -5.57 -9.90
C LEU A 512 -32.04 -4.47 -10.74
N LEU A 513 -31.29 -3.43 -11.13
CA LEU A 513 -31.79 -2.31 -11.92
C LEU A 513 -32.29 -2.78 -13.29
N SER A 514 -31.53 -3.64 -13.97
CA SER A 514 -31.98 -4.23 -15.23
C SER A 514 -33.22 -5.11 -15.06
N GLY A 515 -33.32 -5.85 -13.95
CA GLY A 515 -34.56 -6.56 -13.59
C GLY A 515 -35.76 -5.62 -13.44
N LEU A 516 -35.61 -4.53 -12.68
CA LEU A 516 -36.67 -3.53 -12.49
C LEU A 516 -37.06 -2.86 -13.81
N PHE A 517 -36.09 -2.32 -14.55
CA PHE A 517 -36.36 -1.52 -15.75
C PHE A 517 -36.78 -2.36 -16.96
N VAL A 518 -36.17 -3.52 -17.20
CA VAL A 518 -36.47 -4.30 -18.40
C VAL A 518 -37.72 -5.17 -18.23
N GLN A 519 -37.98 -5.65 -17.00
CA GLN A 519 -39.18 -6.43 -16.71
C GLN A 519 -40.42 -5.54 -16.58
N LEU A 520 -40.32 -4.38 -15.93
CA LEU A 520 -41.49 -3.53 -15.61
C LEU A 520 -41.68 -2.35 -16.55
N LEU A 521 -40.63 -1.94 -17.29
CA LEU A 521 -40.66 -0.79 -18.18
C LEU A 521 -40.12 -1.16 -19.57
N PRO A 522 -40.28 -0.28 -20.57
CA PRO A 522 -39.55 -0.40 -21.83
C PRO A 522 -38.04 -0.39 -21.58
N TRP A 523 -37.32 -1.35 -22.16
CA TRP A 523 -35.90 -1.60 -21.89
C TRP A 523 -34.99 -0.36 -22.06
N LYS A 524 -35.35 0.57 -22.95
CA LYS A 524 -34.64 1.85 -23.15
C LYS A 524 -34.50 2.69 -21.89
N TRP A 525 -35.43 2.57 -20.95
CA TRP A 525 -35.39 3.31 -19.69
C TRP A 525 -34.24 2.89 -18.77
N LEU A 526 -33.74 1.65 -18.90
CA LEU A 526 -32.51 1.25 -18.24
C LEU A 526 -31.34 2.15 -18.65
N PHE A 527 -31.19 2.40 -19.95
CA PHE A 527 -30.11 3.22 -20.50
C PHE A 527 -30.27 4.71 -20.19
N PHE A 528 -31.51 5.24 -20.26
CA PHE A 528 -31.78 6.61 -19.84
C PHE A 528 -31.53 6.81 -18.35
N PHE A 529 -31.92 5.85 -17.51
CA PHE A 529 -31.61 5.88 -16.08
C PHE A 529 -30.11 5.86 -15.81
N LEU A 530 -29.36 4.97 -16.50
CA LEU A 530 -27.90 4.97 -16.40
C LEU A 530 -27.31 6.32 -16.79
N ALA A 531 -27.76 6.93 -17.89
CA ALA A 531 -27.31 8.25 -18.30
C ALA A 531 -27.59 9.34 -17.24
N ILE A 532 -28.78 9.35 -16.63
CA ILE A 532 -29.15 10.29 -15.56
C ILE A 532 -28.29 10.06 -14.32
N LEU A 533 -28.13 8.81 -13.89
CA LEU A 533 -27.32 8.43 -12.73
C LEU A 533 -25.84 8.79 -12.93
N GLY A 534 -25.31 8.53 -14.12
CA GLY A 534 -23.97 8.94 -14.52
C GLY A 534 -23.82 10.46 -14.53
N ALA A 535 -24.76 11.19 -15.13
CA ALA A 535 -24.73 12.65 -15.17
C ALA A 535 -24.70 13.24 -13.76
N ALA A 536 -25.55 12.75 -12.85
CA ALA A 536 -25.56 13.17 -11.46
C ALA A 536 -24.24 12.86 -10.75
N THR A 537 -23.71 11.64 -10.92
CA THR A 537 -22.50 11.17 -10.23
C THR A 537 -21.24 11.87 -10.72
N PHE A 538 -21.04 11.96 -12.04
CA PHE A 538 -19.86 12.60 -12.61
C PHE A 538 -19.89 14.12 -12.45
N THR A 539 -21.08 14.74 -12.41
CA THR A 539 -21.22 16.16 -12.05
C THR A 539 -20.86 16.39 -10.59
N LEU A 540 -21.38 15.56 -9.67
CA LEU A 540 -21.01 15.62 -8.25
C LEU A 540 -19.48 15.48 -8.07
N PHE A 541 -18.88 14.51 -8.75
CA PHE A 541 -17.42 14.33 -8.77
C PHE A 541 -16.70 15.60 -9.26
N ALA A 542 -17.13 16.16 -10.40
CA ALA A 542 -16.49 17.34 -10.98
C ALA A 542 -16.54 18.57 -10.05
N LEU A 543 -17.63 18.72 -9.31
CA LEU A 543 -17.86 19.82 -8.36
C LEU A 543 -17.14 19.64 -7.02
N VAL A 544 -17.09 18.42 -6.49
CA VAL A 544 -16.59 18.14 -5.14
C VAL A 544 -15.09 17.87 -5.12
N VAL A 545 -14.57 17.13 -6.09
CA VAL A 545 -13.18 16.66 -6.11
C VAL A 545 -12.30 17.77 -6.69
N ALA A 546 -11.32 18.24 -5.92
CA ALA A 546 -10.35 19.22 -6.42
C ALA A 546 -9.44 18.59 -7.49
N GLY A 547 -9.04 19.39 -8.49
CA GLY A 547 -8.05 18.95 -9.46
C GLY A 547 -6.66 18.91 -8.84
N GLU A 548 -5.78 18.13 -9.44
CA GLU A 548 -4.35 18.17 -9.13
C GLU A 548 -3.79 19.55 -9.50
N ALA A 549 -2.88 20.09 -8.69
CA ALA A 549 -2.23 21.37 -8.99
C ALA A 549 -1.46 21.31 -10.33
N GLU A 550 -0.82 20.17 -10.58
CA GLU A 550 -0.15 19.83 -11.84
C GLU A 550 -0.33 18.34 -12.14
N PRO A 551 -0.45 17.93 -13.42
CA PRO A 551 -0.43 16.52 -13.80
C PRO A 551 0.88 15.84 -13.40
N PHE A 552 0.80 14.55 -13.04
CA PHE A 552 1.95 13.75 -12.59
C PHE A 552 3.13 13.70 -13.57
N ASP A 553 2.86 13.65 -14.89
CA ASP A 553 3.86 13.71 -15.97
C ASP A 553 3.50 14.82 -16.98
N LYS A 554 3.43 16.06 -16.48
CA LYS A 554 3.15 17.24 -17.30
C LYS A 554 4.19 17.38 -18.42
N GLY A 555 3.73 17.36 -19.67
CA GLY A 555 4.59 17.39 -20.86
C GLY A 555 5.11 16.01 -21.30
N GLY A 556 4.70 14.94 -20.62
CA GLY A 556 4.89 13.58 -21.07
C GLY A 556 4.18 13.29 -22.40
N SER A 557 4.76 12.43 -23.22
CA SER A 557 4.15 11.97 -24.48
C SER A 557 3.29 10.73 -24.27
N ILE A 558 2.28 10.59 -25.11
CA ILE A 558 1.48 9.36 -25.27
C ILE A 558 2.06 8.60 -26.46
N ASP A 559 2.28 7.29 -26.29
CA ASP A 559 2.68 6.43 -27.40
C ASP A 559 1.46 6.09 -28.25
N TYR A 560 1.10 6.98 -29.18
CA TYR A 560 -0.07 6.80 -30.05
C TYR A 560 0.08 5.59 -30.98
N VAL A 561 1.30 5.26 -31.41
CA VAL A 561 1.56 4.16 -32.34
C VAL A 561 1.48 2.82 -31.60
N GLY A 562 2.13 2.71 -30.44
CA GLY A 562 1.99 1.56 -29.55
C GLY A 562 0.54 1.37 -29.11
N SER A 563 -0.14 2.45 -28.76
CA SER A 563 -1.57 2.43 -28.40
C SER A 563 -2.44 1.87 -29.51
N TYR A 564 -2.22 2.29 -30.76
CA TYR A 564 -2.97 1.79 -31.92
C TYR A 564 -2.76 0.29 -32.12
N PHE A 565 -1.51 -0.19 -32.11
CA PHE A 565 -1.23 -1.60 -32.30
C PHE A 565 -1.72 -2.46 -31.14
N GLY A 566 -1.49 -2.03 -29.90
CA GLY A 566 -1.89 -2.76 -28.70
C GLY A 566 -3.42 -2.85 -28.58
N VAL A 567 -4.10 -1.72 -28.56
CA VAL A 567 -5.57 -1.68 -28.43
C VAL A 567 -6.26 -2.22 -29.67
N GLY A 568 -5.77 -1.90 -30.87
CA GLY A 568 -6.29 -2.46 -32.11
C GLY A 568 -6.19 -3.99 -32.13
N GLY A 569 -5.04 -4.54 -31.72
CA GLY A 569 -4.85 -5.99 -31.60
C GLY A 569 -5.81 -6.63 -30.61
N LEU A 570 -5.95 -6.04 -29.41
CA LEU A 570 -6.87 -6.55 -28.37
C LEU A 570 -8.34 -6.45 -28.81
N VAL A 571 -8.76 -5.35 -29.42
CA VAL A 571 -10.15 -5.18 -29.89
C VAL A 571 -10.46 -6.17 -31.00
N LEU A 572 -9.58 -6.32 -31.99
CA LEU A 572 -9.78 -7.24 -33.11
C LEU A 572 -9.77 -8.70 -32.65
N PHE A 573 -8.85 -9.08 -31.77
CA PHE A 573 -8.79 -10.43 -31.23
C PHE A 573 -10.09 -10.79 -30.50
N ASN A 574 -10.54 -9.92 -29.58
CA ASN A 574 -11.76 -10.18 -28.83
C ASN A 574 -13.00 -10.13 -29.72
N PHE A 575 -12.99 -9.29 -30.76
CA PHE A 575 -14.06 -9.26 -31.76
C PHE A 575 -14.23 -10.60 -32.46
N VAL A 576 -13.15 -11.19 -32.97
CA VAL A 576 -13.19 -12.52 -33.61
C VAL A 576 -13.78 -13.56 -32.68
N TRP A 577 -13.32 -13.62 -31.43
CA TRP A 577 -13.78 -14.63 -30.49
C TRP A 577 -15.23 -14.48 -30.06
N ASN A 578 -15.77 -13.26 -30.01
CA ASN A 578 -17.19 -13.02 -29.73
C ASN A 578 -18.08 -13.11 -30.97
N GLN A 579 -17.52 -12.91 -32.16
CA GLN A 579 -18.25 -13.01 -33.43
C GLN A 579 -18.32 -14.45 -33.95
N ALA A 580 -17.29 -15.26 -33.72
CA ALA A 580 -17.23 -16.65 -34.16
C ALA A 580 -18.41 -17.54 -33.70
N PRO A 581 -18.96 -17.41 -32.48
CA PRO A 581 -20.19 -18.12 -32.08
C PRO A 581 -21.44 -17.71 -32.87
N VAL A 582 -21.45 -16.48 -33.40
CA VAL A 582 -22.60 -15.88 -34.11
C VAL A 582 -22.60 -16.26 -35.58
N VAL A 583 -21.46 -16.08 -36.27
CA VAL A 583 -21.37 -16.30 -37.72
C VAL A 583 -20.69 -17.61 -38.10
N GLY A 584 -19.96 -18.21 -37.16
CA GLY A 584 -19.18 -19.42 -37.37
C GLY A 584 -17.77 -19.17 -37.92
N TRP A 585 -16.85 -20.04 -37.55
CA TRP A 585 -15.46 -20.06 -38.04
C TRP A 585 -15.32 -20.30 -39.55
N LYS A 586 -16.39 -20.63 -40.27
CA LYS A 586 -16.29 -20.82 -41.72
C LYS A 586 -16.21 -19.49 -42.47
N GLU A 587 -16.60 -18.38 -41.83
CA GLU A 587 -16.58 -17.06 -42.46
C GLU A 587 -15.14 -16.56 -42.68
N PRO A 588 -14.74 -16.20 -43.93
CA PRO A 588 -13.36 -15.84 -44.24
C PRO A 588 -12.84 -14.62 -43.48
N TYR A 589 -13.71 -13.67 -43.13
CA TYR A 589 -13.30 -12.47 -42.44
C TYR A 589 -12.83 -12.75 -41.00
N GLU A 590 -13.30 -13.83 -40.35
CA GLU A 590 -12.84 -14.22 -39.01
C GLU A 590 -11.34 -14.54 -39.01
N TYR A 591 -10.89 -15.34 -39.97
CA TYR A 591 -9.47 -15.65 -40.13
C TYR A 591 -8.65 -14.41 -40.50
N ALA A 592 -9.16 -13.58 -41.42
CA ALA A 592 -8.49 -12.36 -41.82
C ALA A 592 -8.30 -11.41 -40.63
N LEU A 593 -9.34 -11.18 -39.83
CA LEU A 593 -9.28 -10.34 -38.63
C LEU A 593 -8.39 -10.95 -37.55
N LEU A 594 -8.37 -12.28 -37.38
CA LEU A 594 -7.49 -12.94 -36.41
C LEU A 594 -6.00 -12.82 -36.80
N ILE A 595 -5.70 -12.98 -38.08
CA ILE A 595 -4.35 -12.76 -38.62
C ILE A 595 -3.96 -11.29 -38.41
N ILE A 596 -4.83 -10.35 -38.77
CA ILE A 596 -4.60 -8.92 -38.56
C ILE A 596 -4.40 -8.61 -37.08
N ALA A 597 -5.21 -9.16 -36.18
CA ALA A 597 -5.07 -8.99 -34.73
C ALA A 597 -3.71 -9.49 -34.23
N THR A 598 -3.30 -10.68 -34.69
CA THR A 598 -1.99 -11.27 -34.37
C THR A 598 -0.86 -10.38 -34.87
N LEU A 599 -0.96 -9.88 -36.11
CA LEU A 599 0.01 -8.95 -36.68
C LEU A 599 0.08 -7.64 -35.89
N HIS A 600 -1.06 -7.11 -35.41
CA HIS A 600 -1.09 -5.92 -34.55
C HIS A 600 -0.40 -6.16 -33.21
N LEU A 601 -0.64 -7.30 -32.56
CA LEU A 601 0.02 -7.64 -31.28
C LEU A 601 1.52 -7.89 -31.46
N VAL A 602 1.95 -8.51 -32.56
CA VAL A 602 3.37 -8.66 -32.91
C VAL A 602 4.00 -7.30 -33.21
N ALA A 603 3.33 -6.45 -33.99
CA ALA A 603 3.79 -5.10 -34.29
C ALA A 603 3.89 -4.25 -33.02
N PHE A 604 2.94 -4.38 -32.09
CA PHE A 604 2.99 -3.77 -30.76
C PHE A 604 4.24 -4.21 -29.99
N ALA A 605 4.50 -5.52 -29.89
CA ALA A 605 5.68 -6.04 -29.20
C ALA A 605 7.00 -5.56 -29.84
N ILE A 606 7.07 -5.48 -31.16
CA ILE A 606 8.24 -4.96 -31.89
C ILE A 606 8.39 -3.45 -31.66
N TRP A 607 7.29 -2.69 -31.70
CA TRP A 607 7.28 -1.25 -31.48
C TRP A 607 7.75 -0.88 -30.08
N GLU A 608 7.16 -1.52 -29.07
CA GLU A 608 7.48 -1.35 -27.66
C GLU A 608 8.93 -1.74 -27.34
N SER A 609 9.48 -2.75 -28.04
CA SER A 609 10.85 -3.22 -27.80
C SER A 609 11.94 -2.44 -28.50
N LYS A 610 11.66 -1.87 -29.67
CA LYS A 610 12.72 -1.30 -30.53
C LYS A 610 12.59 0.19 -30.82
N PHE A 611 11.39 0.76 -30.77
CA PHE A 611 11.14 2.09 -31.35
C PHE A 611 10.71 3.14 -30.33
N THR A 612 9.93 2.76 -29.31
CA THR A 612 9.43 3.71 -28.32
C THR A 612 10.46 4.03 -27.24
N LYS A 613 10.57 5.31 -26.86
CA LYS A 613 11.42 5.76 -25.74
C LYS A 613 10.69 5.68 -24.39
N LYS A 614 9.36 5.60 -24.39
CA LYS A 614 8.49 5.57 -23.21
C LYS A 614 7.42 4.49 -23.44
N PRO A 615 7.76 3.19 -23.26
CA PRO A 615 6.85 2.09 -23.51
C PRO A 615 5.57 2.19 -22.66
N ILE A 616 4.42 1.80 -23.23
CA ILE A 616 3.15 1.71 -22.49
C ILE A 616 3.27 0.65 -21.41
N LEU A 617 3.93 -0.46 -21.74
CA LEU A 617 4.17 -1.57 -20.84
C LEU A 617 5.68 -1.82 -20.78
N PRO A 618 6.33 -1.48 -19.66
CA PRO A 618 7.78 -1.54 -19.58
C PRO A 618 8.26 -3.00 -19.65
N LEU A 619 9.09 -3.29 -20.66
CA LEU A 619 9.40 -4.65 -21.07
C LEU A 619 10.33 -5.39 -20.11
N ASP A 620 11.03 -4.66 -19.27
CA ASP A 620 11.85 -5.18 -18.18
C ASP A 620 11.01 -5.99 -17.17
N ILE A 621 9.71 -5.70 -17.01
CA ILE A 621 8.83 -6.50 -16.16
C ILE A 621 8.74 -7.96 -16.64
N TRP A 622 8.81 -8.22 -17.97
CA TRP A 622 8.79 -9.58 -18.50
C TRP A 622 10.07 -10.36 -18.25
N SER A 623 11.16 -9.70 -17.89
CA SER A 623 12.43 -10.37 -17.53
C SER A 623 12.36 -11.05 -16.17
N VAL A 624 11.36 -10.72 -15.33
CA VAL A 624 11.23 -11.29 -14.00
C VAL A 624 10.70 -12.72 -14.08
N PRO A 625 11.38 -13.70 -13.43
CA PRO A 625 10.92 -15.09 -13.40
C PRO A 625 9.46 -15.21 -12.92
N SER A 626 8.69 -16.07 -13.56
CA SER A 626 7.27 -16.32 -13.29
C SER A 626 6.27 -15.22 -13.72
N PHE A 627 6.70 -14.01 -14.11
CA PHE A 627 5.75 -12.92 -14.44
C PHE A 627 4.83 -13.28 -15.62
N GLY A 628 5.39 -13.74 -16.74
CA GLY A 628 4.56 -14.13 -17.90
C GLY A 628 3.60 -15.30 -17.59
N ILE A 629 4.04 -16.24 -16.74
CA ILE A 629 3.21 -17.37 -16.31
C ILE A 629 2.07 -16.90 -15.39
N MET A 630 2.34 -15.92 -14.51
CA MET A 630 1.29 -15.28 -13.72
C MET A 630 0.26 -14.59 -14.60
N ILE A 631 0.68 -13.85 -15.63
CA ILE A 631 -0.26 -13.20 -16.57
C ILE A 631 -1.15 -14.25 -17.24
N LEU A 632 -0.57 -15.35 -17.73
CA LEU A 632 -1.33 -16.44 -18.34
C LEU A 632 -2.28 -17.13 -17.35
N SER A 633 -1.84 -17.37 -16.12
CA SER A 633 -2.66 -17.94 -15.05
C SER A 633 -3.85 -17.02 -14.71
N SER A 634 -3.59 -15.74 -14.46
CA SER A 634 -4.63 -14.75 -14.15
C SER A 634 -5.63 -14.60 -15.28
N PHE A 635 -5.17 -14.55 -16.53
CA PHE A 635 -6.05 -14.44 -17.69
C PHE A 635 -6.98 -15.65 -17.82
N SER A 636 -6.43 -16.87 -17.70
CA SER A 636 -7.21 -18.11 -17.73
C SER A 636 -8.25 -18.16 -16.61
N ALA A 637 -7.88 -17.69 -15.42
CA ALA A 637 -8.77 -17.63 -14.27
C ALA A 637 -9.92 -16.64 -14.48
N PHE A 638 -9.64 -15.42 -14.95
CA PHE A 638 -10.68 -14.42 -15.21
C PHE A 638 -11.62 -14.81 -16.36
N MET A 639 -11.12 -15.54 -17.37
CA MET A 639 -11.98 -16.17 -18.37
C MET A 639 -12.95 -17.15 -17.71
N SER A 640 -12.47 -18.01 -16.80
CA SER A 640 -13.31 -18.97 -16.08
C SER A 640 -14.42 -18.30 -15.24
N VAL A 641 -14.13 -17.13 -14.66
CA VAL A 641 -15.10 -16.32 -13.89
C VAL A 641 -16.20 -15.76 -14.80
N GLY A 642 -15.83 -15.25 -15.98
CA GLY A 642 -16.81 -14.73 -16.94
C GLY A 642 -17.78 -15.82 -17.39
N ILE A 643 -17.25 -17.02 -17.63
CA ILE A 643 -18.03 -18.22 -18.01
C ILE A 643 -19.02 -18.58 -16.91
N VAL A 644 -18.58 -18.77 -15.66
CA VAL A 644 -19.49 -19.22 -14.60
C VAL A 644 -20.63 -18.23 -14.34
N ILE A 645 -20.34 -16.93 -14.33
CA ILE A 645 -21.34 -15.88 -14.11
C ILE A 645 -22.39 -15.87 -15.21
N TRP A 646 -21.96 -15.94 -16.48
CA TRP A 646 -22.87 -15.96 -17.61
C TRP A 646 -23.76 -17.21 -17.64
N TYR A 647 -23.17 -18.39 -17.48
CA TYR A 647 -23.91 -19.65 -17.56
C TYR A 647 -24.87 -19.84 -16.38
N ILE A 648 -24.59 -19.28 -15.19
CA ILE A 648 -25.59 -19.21 -14.11
C ILE A 648 -26.81 -18.38 -14.55
N SER A 649 -26.56 -17.21 -15.15
CA SER A 649 -27.64 -16.30 -15.56
C SER A 649 -28.52 -16.92 -16.64
N ILE A 650 -27.94 -17.38 -17.75
CA ILE A 650 -28.74 -17.95 -18.86
C ILE A 650 -29.42 -19.26 -18.46
N TRP A 651 -28.84 -20.06 -17.58
CA TRP A 651 -29.51 -21.27 -17.10
C TRP A 651 -30.74 -20.92 -16.26
N ASN A 652 -30.63 -19.95 -15.35
CA ASN A 652 -31.78 -19.48 -14.57
C ASN A 652 -32.87 -18.92 -15.48
N LEU A 653 -32.51 -18.14 -16.50
CA LEU A 653 -33.47 -17.47 -17.39
C LEU A 653 -34.09 -18.41 -18.42
N GLU A 654 -33.30 -19.20 -19.14
CA GLU A 654 -33.78 -20.01 -20.28
C GLU A 654 -34.19 -21.43 -19.88
N VAL A 655 -33.52 -22.05 -18.90
CA VAL A 655 -33.83 -23.44 -18.49
C VAL A 655 -34.80 -23.47 -17.30
N ARG A 656 -34.62 -22.58 -16.32
CA ARG A 656 -35.47 -22.51 -15.11
C ARG A 656 -36.57 -21.46 -15.19
N HIS A 657 -36.60 -20.66 -16.26
CA HIS A 657 -37.61 -19.65 -16.51
C HIS A 657 -37.77 -18.64 -15.37
N TYR A 658 -36.67 -18.31 -14.69
CA TYR A 658 -36.65 -17.25 -13.69
C TYR A 658 -37.01 -15.93 -14.36
N THR A 659 -37.78 -15.10 -13.67
CA THR A 659 -37.94 -13.70 -14.05
C THR A 659 -36.62 -12.95 -13.86
N LEU A 660 -36.43 -11.83 -14.56
CA LEU A 660 -35.22 -11.01 -14.42
C LEU A 660 -35.00 -10.55 -12.96
N LEU A 661 -36.08 -10.27 -12.23
CA LEU A 661 -36.02 -9.94 -10.79
C LEU A 661 -35.63 -11.15 -9.93
N SER A 662 -36.12 -12.35 -10.25
CA SER A 662 -35.75 -13.57 -9.51
C SER A 662 -34.29 -13.95 -9.74
N ASN A 663 -33.79 -13.77 -10.97
CA ASN A 663 -32.38 -13.95 -11.27
C ASN A 663 -31.52 -12.89 -10.55
N ALA A 664 -31.96 -11.62 -10.55
CA ALA A 664 -31.28 -10.57 -9.77
C ALA A 664 -31.24 -10.89 -8.27
N ALA A 665 -32.31 -11.45 -7.70
CA ALA A 665 -32.35 -11.89 -6.31
C ALA A 665 -31.36 -13.04 -6.03
N ALA A 666 -31.19 -13.99 -6.96
CA ALA A 666 -30.14 -15.00 -6.86
C ALA A 666 -28.74 -14.36 -6.82
N PHE A 667 -28.46 -13.45 -7.75
CA PHE A 667 -27.18 -12.72 -7.83
C PHE A 667 -26.90 -11.79 -6.64
N ALA A 668 -27.88 -11.49 -5.79
CA ALA A 668 -27.63 -10.79 -4.53
C ALA A 668 -26.60 -11.50 -3.63
N THR A 669 -26.52 -12.83 -3.73
CA THR A 669 -25.51 -13.63 -3.02
C THR A 669 -24.09 -13.28 -3.48
N LEU A 670 -23.89 -13.04 -4.79
CA LEU A 670 -22.61 -12.61 -5.34
C LEU A 670 -22.19 -11.25 -4.75
N GLY A 671 -23.13 -10.31 -4.64
CA GLY A 671 -22.87 -8.99 -4.05
C GLY A 671 -22.42 -9.05 -2.60
N VAL A 672 -23.18 -9.76 -1.75
CA VAL A 672 -22.88 -9.89 -0.32
C VAL A 672 -21.58 -10.66 -0.10
N CYS A 673 -21.40 -11.79 -0.79
CA CYS A 673 -20.21 -12.62 -0.63
C CYS A 673 -18.97 -11.97 -1.26
N GLY A 674 -19.11 -11.18 -2.32
CA GLY A 674 -18.00 -10.44 -2.93
C GLY A 674 -17.44 -9.36 -2.02
N VAL A 675 -18.29 -8.63 -1.28
CA VAL A 675 -17.80 -7.69 -0.25
C VAL A 675 -17.03 -8.43 0.84
N ALA A 676 -17.54 -9.59 1.29
CA ALA A 676 -16.83 -10.43 2.26
C ALA A 676 -15.50 -10.95 1.69
N ALA A 677 -15.49 -11.41 0.43
CA ALA A 677 -14.32 -11.91 -0.26
C ALA A 677 -13.23 -10.85 -0.39
N ALA A 678 -13.56 -9.63 -0.80
CA ALA A 678 -12.61 -8.50 -0.87
C ALA A 678 -11.96 -8.17 0.49
N ILE A 679 -12.72 -8.27 1.59
CA ILE A 679 -12.18 -8.04 2.95
C ILE A 679 -11.29 -9.21 3.38
N ILE A 680 -11.70 -10.43 3.09
CA ILE A 680 -10.97 -11.64 3.47
C ILE A 680 -9.68 -11.76 2.66
N SER A 681 -9.71 -11.54 1.34
CA SER A 681 -8.54 -11.57 0.47
C SER A 681 -7.48 -10.59 0.96
N ALA A 682 -7.88 -9.36 1.30
CA ALA A 682 -7.03 -8.33 1.90
C ALA A 682 -6.33 -8.81 3.19
N LYS A 683 -7.03 -9.58 4.05
CA LYS A 683 -6.46 -10.11 5.29
C LYS A 683 -5.54 -11.31 5.06
N VAL A 684 -5.89 -12.21 4.13
CA VAL A 684 -5.19 -13.48 3.87
C VAL A 684 -3.78 -13.27 3.32
N ILE A 685 -3.53 -12.16 2.60
CA ILE A 685 -2.20 -11.77 2.09
C ILE A 685 -1.09 -11.86 3.14
N ARG A 686 -1.37 -11.48 4.39
CA ARG A 686 -0.36 -11.48 5.47
C ARG A 686 0.01 -12.90 5.93
N TYR A 687 -0.88 -13.86 5.71
CA TYR A 687 -0.75 -15.21 6.25
C TYR A 687 -0.25 -16.21 5.20
N ALA A 688 -0.63 -16.06 3.94
CA ALA A 688 -0.29 -17.00 2.86
C ALA A 688 0.54 -16.34 1.74
N PRO A 689 1.47 -17.08 1.10
CA PRO A 689 2.15 -16.63 -0.12
C PRO A 689 1.16 -16.39 -1.27
N ALA A 690 1.48 -15.45 -2.17
CA ALA A 690 0.57 -15.00 -3.23
C ALA A 690 0.17 -16.12 -4.20
N GLU A 691 1.06 -17.06 -4.49
CA GLU A 691 0.79 -18.23 -5.35
C GLU A 691 -0.29 -19.15 -4.78
N HIS A 692 -0.34 -19.31 -3.45
CA HIS A 692 -1.37 -20.11 -2.78
C HIS A 692 -2.71 -19.37 -2.81
N ILE A 693 -2.71 -18.06 -2.66
CA ILE A 693 -3.91 -17.22 -2.73
C ILE A 693 -4.50 -17.28 -4.15
N MET A 694 -3.66 -17.18 -5.19
CA MET A 694 -4.08 -17.37 -6.58
C MET A 694 -4.66 -18.77 -6.82
N ALA A 695 -3.99 -19.81 -6.34
CA ALA A 695 -4.47 -21.19 -6.48
C ALA A 695 -5.82 -21.42 -5.77
N VAL A 696 -6.02 -20.85 -4.58
CA VAL A 696 -7.30 -20.89 -3.86
C VAL A 696 -8.40 -20.16 -4.65
N GLY A 697 -8.09 -19.01 -5.24
CA GLY A 697 -9.04 -18.28 -6.08
C GLY A 697 -9.43 -19.08 -7.34
N ALA A 698 -8.45 -19.67 -8.03
CA ALA A 698 -8.69 -20.54 -9.19
C ALA A 698 -9.51 -21.79 -8.81
N LEU A 699 -9.20 -22.40 -7.66
CA LEU A 699 -9.95 -23.54 -7.12
C LEU A 699 -11.39 -23.15 -6.81
N ALA A 700 -11.63 -22.00 -6.18
CA ALA A 700 -12.98 -21.51 -5.91
C ALA A 700 -13.78 -21.33 -7.22
N SER A 701 -13.21 -20.69 -8.24
CA SER A 701 -13.84 -20.58 -9.56
C SER A 701 -14.11 -21.97 -10.18
N GLY A 702 -13.17 -22.91 -10.08
CA GLY A 702 -13.33 -24.28 -10.54
C GLY A 702 -14.45 -25.03 -9.84
N VAL A 703 -14.56 -24.90 -8.51
CA VAL A 703 -15.66 -25.49 -7.72
C VAL A 703 -17.01 -24.89 -8.13
N ALA A 704 -17.09 -23.58 -8.31
CA ALA A 704 -18.30 -22.93 -8.81
C ALA A 704 -18.72 -23.48 -10.18
N LEU A 705 -17.76 -23.61 -11.11
CA LEU A 705 -17.99 -24.19 -12.44
C LEU A 705 -18.46 -25.64 -12.39
N ILE A 706 -17.83 -26.48 -11.56
CA ILE A 706 -18.21 -27.89 -11.40
C ILE A 706 -19.63 -28.01 -10.82
N LEU A 707 -19.96 -27.20 -9.82
CA LEU A 707 -21.30 -27.19 -9.22
C LEU A 707 -22.37 -26.85 -10.26
N ILE A 708 -22.13 -25.88 -11.13
CA ILE A 708 -23.08 -25.50 -12.18
C ILE A 708 -23.08 -26.51 -13.34
N ALA A 709 -21.93 -27.04 -13.75
CA ALA A 709 -21.84 -28.03 -14.83
C ALA A 709 -22.58 -29.33 -14.49
N THR A 710 -22.53 -29.73 -13.21
CA THR A 710 -23.14 -30.98 -12.72
C THR A 710 -24.58 -30.81 -12.23
N MET A 711 -25.13 -29.59 -12.23
CA MET A 711 -26.45 -29.39 -11.65
C MET A 711 -27.57 -30.01 -12.50
N PRO A 712 -28.63 -30.52 -11.86
CA PRO A 712 -29.88 -30.85 -12.55
C PRO A 712 -30.50 -29.61 -13.21
N GLU A 713 -31.18 -29.83 -14.34
CA GLU A 713 -31.85 -28.77 -15.10
C GLU A 713 -32.81 -27.97 -14.20
N GLN A 714 -33.68 -28.70 -13.50
CA GLN A 714 -34.58 -28.16 -12.48
C GLN A 714 -34.07 -28.54 -11.09
N GLN A 715 -33.80 -27.53 -10.26
CA GLN A 715 -33.37 -27.70 -8.89
C GLN A 715 -33.66 -26.43 -8.10
N VAL A 716 -33.87 -26.56 -6.79
CA VAL A 716 -33.97 -25.40 -5.90
C VAL A 716 -32.65 -24.62 -5.85
N TYR A 717 -32.76 -23.30 -5.80
CA TYR A 717 -31.63 -22.36 -5.75
C TYR A 717 -30.55 -22.73 -4.72
N TRP A 718 -30.97 -23.13 -3.51
CA TRP A 718 -30.12 -23.38 -2.37
C TRP A 718 -29.15 -24.55 -2.52
N ALA A 719 -29.44 -25.50 -3.41
CA ALA A 719 -28.69 -26.74 -3.50
C ALA A 719 -27.30 -26.55 -4.15
N GLN A 720 -27.25 -25.94 -5.35
CA GLN A 720 -25.99 -25.76 -6.10
C GLN A 720 -25.73 -24.33 -6.55
N VAL A 721 -26.77 -23.55 -6.91
CA VAL A 721 -26.57 -22.18 -7.40
C VAL A 721 -26.11 -21.25 -6.27
N PHE A 722 -26.72 -21.35 -5.08
CA PHE A 722 -26.28 -20.57 -3.91
C PHE A 722 -24.80 -20.80 -3.56
N PRO A 723 -24.33 -22.04 -3.28
CA PRO A 723 -22.91 -22.26 -2.99
C PRO A 723 -22.01 -21.91 -4.18
N ALA A 724 -22.43 -22.14 -5.42
CA ALA A 724 -21.66 -21.73 -6.59
C ALA A 724 -21.46 -20.21 -6.66
N LEU A 725 -22.47 -19.40 -6.33
CA LEU A 725 -22.34 -17.94 -6.28
C LEU A 725 -21.42 -17.46 -5.15
N ILE A 726 -21.35 -18.17 -4.03
CA ILE A 726 -20.35 -17.89 -2.99
C ILE A 726 -18.95 -18.11 -3.56
N PHE A 727 -18.68 -19.29 -4.14
CA PHE A 727 -17.36 -19.58 -4.69
C PHE A 727 -16.99 -18.68 -5.89
N ALA A 728 -17.98 -18.34 -6.74
CA ALA A 728 -17.80 -17.40 -7.84
C ALA A 728 -17.51 -15.97 -7.37
N ALA A 729 -17.92 -15.59 -6.15
CA ALA A 729 -17.54 -14.31 -5.54
C ALA A 729 -16.09 -14.33 -5.04
N PHE A 730 -15.68 -15.40 -4.35
CA PHE A 730 -14.35 -15.52 -3.76
C PHE A 730 -13.24 -15.68 -4.79
N GLY A 731 -13.49 -16.42 -5.88
CA GLY A 731 -12.52 -16.67 -6.94
C GLY A 731 -11.82 -15.42 -7.48
N PRO A 732 -12.55 -14.50 -8.14
CA PRO A 732 -11.95 -13.32 -8.77
C PRO A 732 -11.25 -12.39 -7.77
N ASP A 733 -11.78 -12.22 -6.55
CA ASP A 733 -11.17 -11.31 -5.58
C ASP A 733 -9.83 -11.82 -5.06
N PHE A 734 -9.70 -13.13 -4.80
CA PHE A 734 -8.42 -13.75 -4.40
C PHE A 734 -7.40 -13.69 -5.54
N LEU A 735 -7.82 -14.00 -6.77
CA LEU A 735 -6.98 -13.93 -7.97
C LEU A 735 -6.50 -12.50 -8.23
N PHE A 736 -7.42 -11.54 -8.27
CA PHE A 736 -7.13 -10.14 -8.51
C PHE A 736 -6.20 -9.58 -7.46
N THR A 737 -6.50 -9.80 -6.19
CA THR A 737 -5.71 -9.28 -5.06
C THR A 737 -4.27 -9.80 -5.09
N ALA A 738 -4.08 -11.12 -5.28
CA ALA A 738 -2.76 -11.72 -5.32
C ALA A 738 -1.96 -11.31 -6.58
N ALA A 739 -2.59 -11.37 -7.76
CA ALA A 739 -1.96 -10.96 -9.01
C ALA A 739 -1.57 -9.48 -9.01
N GLN A 740 -2.43 -8.62 -8.46
CA GLN A 740 -2.18 -7.19 -8.31
C GLN A 740 -0.93 -6.94 -7.46
N ILE A 741 -0.83 -7.60 -6.30
CA ILE A 741 0.32 -7.46 -5.41
C ILE A 741 1.59 -7.90 -6.11
N ILE A 742 1.58 -9.09 -6.73
CA ILE A 742 2.74 -9.59 -7.46
C ILE A 742 3.14 -8.59 -8.55
N ALA A 743 2.20 -8.14 -9.37
CA ALA A 743 2.49 -7.25 -10.49
C ALA A 743 3.08 -5.92 -10.01
N SER A 744 2.48 -5.31 -8.98
CA SER A 744 2.99 -4.07 -8.38
C SER A 744 4.35 -4.28 -7.70
N ASN A 745 4.59 -5.42 -7.08
CA ASN A 745 5.84 -5.75 -6.40
C ASN A 745 6.99 -6.14 -7.33
N THR A 746 6.66 -6.56 -8.55
CA THR A 746 7.61 -6.97 -9.58
C THR A 746 8.10 -5.78 -10.40
N ALA A 747 7.25 -4.76 -10.52
CA ALA A 747 7.54 -3.57 -11.29
C ALA A 747 8.31 -2.53 -10.45
N LYS A 748 9.20 -1.79 -11.11
CA LYS A 748 9.90 -0.66 -10.50
C LYS A 748 8.91 0.35 -9.95
N ARG A 749 9.26 1.09 -8.90
CA ARG A 749 8.39 2.09 -8.24
C ARG A 749 7.62 3.02 -9.19
N HIS A 750 8.28 3.57 -10.20
CA HIS A 750 7.64 4.48 -11.18
C HIS A 750 6.73 3.76 -12.19
N GLN A 751 6.77 2.43 -12.23
CA GLN A 751 6.03 1.56 -13.15
C GLN A 751 4.91 0.75 -12.46
N GLN A 752 4.82 0.79 -11.11
CA GLN A 752 3.84 -0.01 -10.36
C GLN A 752 2.38 0.28 -10.74
N GLY A 753 2.07 1.52 -11.12
CA GLY A 753 0.74 1.89 -11.62
C GLY A 753 0.40 1.24 -12.96
N VAL A 754 1.39 1.10 -13.86
CA VAL A 754 1.24 0.39 -15.13
C VAL A 754 1.07 -1.11 -14.91
N ALA A 755 1.91 -1.70 -14.05
CA ALA A 755 1.82 -3.13 -13.72
C ALA A 755 0.50 -3.50 -13.02
N GLY A 756 0.01 -2.61 -12.15
CA GLY A 756 -1.30 -2.78 -11.52
C GLY A 756 -2.47 -2.66 -12.49
N SER A 757 -2.43 -1.68 -13.39
CA SER A 757 -3.49 -1.51 -14.39
C SER A 757 -3.54 -2.66 -15.39
N LEU A 758 -2.43 -3.36 -15.64
CA LEU A 758 -2.40 -4.60 -16.44
C LEU A 758 -3.30 -5.69 -15.85
N ILE A 759 -3.28 -5.90 -14.53
CA ILE A 759 -4.14 -6.91 -13.88
C ILE A 759 -5.63 -6.52 -13.99
N GLY A 760 -5.95 -5.22 -13.86
CA GLY A 760 -7.27 -4.68 -14.16
C GLY A 760 -7.72 -4.93 -15.60
N THR A 761 -6.83 -4.73 -16.57
CA THR A 761 -7.07 -5.09 -17.98
C THR A 761 -7.39 -6.58 -18.13
N LEU A 762 -6.60 -7.46 -17.52
CA LEU A 762 -6.82 -8.91 -17.61
C LEU A 762 -8.17 -9.33 -17.03
N LEU A 763 -8.64 -8.69 -15.96
CA LEU A 763 -9.95 -8.96 -15.38
C LEU A 763 -11.06 -8.64 -16.38
N SER A 764 -11.23 -7.38 -16.79
CA SER A 764 -12.32 -7.00 -17.70
C SER A 764 -12.22 -7.68 -19.07
N TYR A 765 -11.00 -7.76 -19.62
CA TYR A 765 -10.77 -8.38 -20.92
C TYR A 765 -10.93 -9.90 -20.88
N GLY A 766 -10.52 -10.56 -19.79
CA GLY A 766 -10.69 -11.99 -19.55
C GLY A 766 -12.14 -12.38 -19.40
N LEU A 767 -12.93 -11.60 -18.66
CA LEU A 767 -14.38 -11.81 -18.52
C LEU A 767 -15.07 -11.84 -19.89
N SER A 768 -14.72 -10.93 -20.80
CA SER A 768 -15.28 -10.88 -22.16
C SER A 768 -14.75 -12.01 -23.06
N THR A 769 -13.43 -12.25 -23.04
CA THR A 769 -12.82 -13.29 -23.89
C THR A 769 -13.30 -14.70 -23.51
N GLY A 770 -13.52 -14.95 -22.21
CA GLY A 770 -14.09 -16.20 -21.73
C GLY A 770 -15.46 -16.51 -22.32
N LEU A 771 -16.31 -15.48 -22.50
CA LEU A 771 -17.63 -15.63 -23.13
C LEU A 771 -17.51 -16.06 -24.60
N GLY A 772 -16.59 -15.48 -25.37
CA GLY A 772 -16.40 -15.85 -26.78
C GLY A 772 -15.94 -17.30 -26.96
N PHE A 773 -14.98 -17.74 -26.15
CA PHE A 773 -14.49 -19.13 -26.17
C PHE A 773 -15.58 -20.12 -25.75
N ALA A 774 -16.28 -19.82 -24.66
CA ALA A 774 -17.33 -20.69 -24.14
C ALA A 774 -18.57 -20.73 -25.06
N GLY A 775 -18.95 -19.58 -25.62
CA GLY A 775 -19.99 -19.48 -26.64
C GLY A 775 -19.65 -20.25 -27.91
N THR A 776 -18.37 -20.32 -28.28
CA THR A 776 -17.92 -21.18 -29.40
C THR A 776 -18.17 -22.65 -29.05
N VAL A 777 -17.73 -23.11 -27.88
CA VAL A 777 -17.96 -24.50 -27.45
C VAL A 777 -19.46 -24.82 -27.38
N GLU A 778 -20.26 -23.91 -26.84
CA GLU A 778 -21.72 -24.04 -26.81
C GLU A 778 -22.30 -24.19 -28.22
N ALA A 779 -21.97 -23.28 -29.14
CA ALA A 779 -22.51 -23.26 -30.50
C ALA A 779 -22.23 -24.55 -31.28
N TYR A 780 -21.05 -25.16 -31.10
CA TYR A 780 -20.68 -26.40 -31.80
C TYR A 780 -21.14 -27.67 -31.10
N THR A 781 -21.61 -27.60 -29.86
CA THR A 781 -21.98 -28.79 -29.08
C THR A 781 -23.45 -28.83 -28.63
N ASN A 782 -24.21 -27.76 -28.87
CA ASN A 782 -25.65 -27.68 -28.58
C ASN A 782 -26.55 -28.42 -29.60
N ASN A 783 -25.96 -29.15 -30.56
CA ASN A 783 -26.66 -29.89 -31.62
C ASN A 783 -27.69 -29.07 -32.41
N GLN A 784 -27.27 -27.90 -32.92
CA GLN A 784 -28.14 -26.93 -33.63
C GLN A 784 -29.35 -26.48 -32.79
N GLY A 785 -29.16 -26.38 -31.47
CA GLY A 785 -30.21 -26.00 -30.51
C GLY A 785 -31.08 -27.16 -30.01
N ASN A 786 -30.88 -28.40 -30.48
CA ASN A 786 -31.65 -29.56 -29.98
C ASN A 786 -31.21 -30.02 -28.58
N ASN A 787 -30.02 -29.63 -28.11
CA ASN A 787 -29.52 -29.96 -26.79
C ASN A 787 -28.76 -28.77 -26.16
N VAL A 788 -29.50 -27.71 -25.87
CA VAL A 788 -28.97 -26.46 -25.30
C VAL A 788 -28.24 -26.70 -23.97
N VAL A 789 -28.80 -27.55 -23.10
CA VAL A 789 -28.20 -27.88 -21.79
C VAL A 789 -26.84 -28.54 -21.95
N GLN A 790 -26.67 -29.44 -22.93
CA GLN A 790 -25.36 -30.04 -23.21
C GLN A 790 -24.36 -28.98 -23.69
N GLY A 791 -24.80 -28.04 -24.52
CA GLY A 791 -23.99 -26.88 -24.93
C GLY A 791 -23.49 -26.08 -23.72
N TYR A 792 -24.39 -25.76 -22.78
CA TYR A 792 -24.06 -25.05 -21.54
C TYR A 792 -23.06 -25.82 -20.69
N ARG A 793 -23.26 -27.13 -20.51
CA ARG A 793 -22.34 -27.99 -19.75
C ARG A 793 -20.95 -28.05 -20.36
N ASN A 794 -20.85 -28.18 -21.67
CA ASN A 794 -19.55 -28.24 -22.36
C ASN A 794 -18.80 -26.91 -22.23
N ALA A 795 -19.51 -25.79 -22.35
CA ALA A 795 -18.95 -24.47 -22.11
C ALA A 795 -18.46 -24.28 -20.67
N LEU A 796 -19.22 -24.79 -19.68
CA LEU A 796 -18.79 -24.82 -18.27
C LEU A 796 -17.57 -25.72 -18.05
N TYR A 797 -17.48 -26.88 -18.70
CA TYR A 797 -16.30 -27.76 -18.64
C TYR A 797 -15.05 -27.13 -19.23
N LEU A 798 -15.18 -26.32 -20.30
CA LEU A 798 -14.08 -25.48 -20.76
C LEU A 798 -13.62 -24.54 -19.63
N GLY A 799 -14.57 -23.89 -18.95
CA GLY A 799 -14.28 -23.07 -17.77
C GLY A 799 -13.52 -23.85 -16.69
N VAL A 800 -13.92 -25.09 -16.39
CA VAL A 800 -13.22 -25.96 -15.43
C VAL A 800 -11.78 -26.21 -15.87
N GLY A 801 -11.55 -26.46 -17.17
CA GLY A 801 -10.22 -26.60 -17.75
C GLY A 801 -9.37 -25.34 -17.57
N LEU A 802 -9.93 -24.16 -17.84
CA LEU A 802 -9.23 -22.88 -17.68
C LEU A 802 -8.88 -22.57 -16.21
N ALA A 803 -9.80 -22.86 -15.29
CA ALA A 803 -9.55 -22.75 -13.84
C ALA A 803 -8.46 -23.74 -13.40
N GLY A 804 -8.50 -24.98 -13.91
CA GLY A 804 -7.47 -26.01 -13.68
C GLY A 804 -6.09 -25.58 -14.19
N ILE A 805 -6.01 -25.03 -15.41
CA ILE A 805 -4.77 -24.48 -15.97
C ILE A 805 -4.24 -23.37 -15.06
N SER A 806 -5.08 -22.42 -14.64
CA SER A 806 -4.67 -21.36 -13.72
C SER A 806 -4.09 -21.93 -12.42
N MET A 807 -4.76 -22.91 -11.82
CA MET A 807 -4.33 -23.55 -10.59
C MET A 807 -3.00 -24.29 -10.74
N VAL A 808 -2.82 -25.06 -11.82
CA VAL A 808 -1.57 -25.78 -12.12
C VAL A 808 -0.43 -24.80 -12.36
N LEU A 809 -0.66 -23.75 -13.16
CA LEU A 809 0.33 -22.72 -13.41
C LEU A 809 0.73 -22.00 -12.12
N ALA A 810 -0.25 -21.66 -11.28
CA ALA A 810 0.00 -21.01 -10.00
C ALA A 810 0.82 -21.88 -9.04
N MET A 811 0.47 -23.15 -8.85
CA MET A 811 1.15 -24.00 -7.87
C MET A 811 2.53 -24.49 -8.32
N LEU A 812 2.70 -24.80 -9.60
CA LEU A 812 3.94 -25.41 -10.10
C LEU A 812 4.99 -24.39 -10.54
N PHE A 813 4.55 -23.27 -11.11
CA PHE A 813 5.43 -22.37 -11.85
C PHE A 813 5.51 -20.95 -11.30
N ILE A 814 4.57 -20.52 -10.44
CA ILE A 814 4.65 -19.22 -9.77
C ILE A 814 5.38 -19.42 -8.44
N ARG A 815 6.65 -19.03 -8.42
CA ARG A 815 7.47 -19.02 -7.21
C ARG A 815 7.86 -17.60 -6.89
N ILE A 816 7.12 -16.99 -5.97
CA ILE A 816 7.33 -15.63 -5.55
C ILE A 816 7.46 -15.65 -4.03
N PRO A 817 8.59 -15.17 -3.47
CA PRO A 817 8.78 -15.16 -2.02
C PRO A 817 7.59 -14.50 -1.33
N LYS A 818 7.12 -15.11 -0.22
CA LYS A 818 6.03 -14.54 0.60
C LYS A 818 6.32 -13.06 0.85
N ASP A 819 5.36 -12.19 0.55
CA ASP A 819 5.50 -10.76 0.78
C ASP A 819 5.56 -10.51 2.30
N GLN A 820 6.77 -10.38 2.82
CA GLN A 820 7.06 -10.07 4.23
C GLN A 820 7.33 -8.57 4.42
N ARG A 821 7.10 -7.76 3.38
CA ARG A 821 7.34 -6.31 3.40
C ARG A 821 6.20 -5.61 4.13
N ASP A 822 6.51 -4.99 5.26
CA ASP A 822 5.61 -4.03 5.93
C ASP A 822 6.08 -2.61 5.61
N GLY A 823 5.40 -1.98 4.66
CA GLY A 823 5.72 -0.63 4.19
C GLY A 823 6.73 -0.61 3.03
N TRP A 824 7.09 0.61 2.64
CA TRP A 824 7.95 0.84 1.47
C TRP A 824 9.42 0.67 1.86
N ASP A 825 9.96 -0.54 1.70
CA ASP A 825 11.39 -0.81 1.86
C ASP A 825 12.20 0.02 0.85
N GLY A 826 13.16 0.81 1.34
CA GLY A 826 14.01 1.71 0.54
C GLY A 826 15.04 1.03 -0.37
N GLY A 827 14.94 -0.29 -0.58
CA GLY A 827 15.94 -1.09 -1.29
C GLY A 827 15.42 -1.66 -2.59
N GLU A 828 15.17 -0.82 -3.59
CA GLU A 828 15.13 -1.24 -4.99
C GLU A 828 15.94 -0.22 -5.79
N VAL A 829 17.27 -0.33 -5.70
CA VAL A 829 18.16 0.12 -6.78
C VAL A 829 18.14 -1.01 -7.81
N ASP A 830 17.99 -0.63 -9.08
CA ASP A 830 17.88 -1.49 -10.26
C ASP A 830 18.84 -2.70 -10.28
N HIS A 831 18.46 -3.81 -9.65
CA HIS A 831 19.12 -5.09 -9.89
C HIS A 831 18.37 -5.85 -10.97
N VAL A 832 18.88 -5.72 -12.20
CA VAL A 832 18.67 -6.71 -13.25
C VAL A 832 19.16 -8.06 -12.71
N PRO A 833 18.36 -9.13 -12.72
CA PRO A 833 18.84 -10.44 -12.30
C PRO A 833 19.95 -10.87 -13.28
N SER A 834 21.19 -10.95 -12.78
CA SER A 834 22.30 -11.52 -13.52
C SER A 834 22.03 -13.01 -13.72
N THR A 835 21.61 -13.37 -14.93
CA THR A 835 21.61 -14.76 -15.38
C THR A 835 23.07 -15.20 -15.55
N THR A 836 23.53 -16.06 -14.64
CA THR A 836 24.67 -16.95 -14.92
C THR A 836 24.15 -18.39 -14.85
N PRO A 837 24.33 -19.18 -15.91
CA PRO A 837 24.06 -20.62 -15.88
C PRO A 837 25.26 -21.38 -15.28
N ASN A 838 24.95 -22.50 -14.61
CA ASN A 838 25.84 -23.53 -14.01
C ASN A 838 26.34 -23.19 -12.58
N ASP A 839 26.34 -24.09 -11.60
CA ASP A 839 26.79 -25.48 -11.60
C ASP A 839 26.07 -26.37 -10.55
N VAL A 840 25.89 -27.64 -10.97
CA VAL A 840 25.53 -28.91 -10.27
C VAL A 840 24.10 -29.13 -9.78
#